data_AF-A0A1Y4F7U4-F1
#
_entry.id   AF-A0A1Y4F7U4-F1
#
_cell.length_a   1.000
_cell.length_b   1.000
_cell.length_c   1.000
_cell.angle_alpha   90.00
_cell.angle_beta   90.00
_cell.angle_gamma   90.00
#
_symmetry.space_group_name_H-M   'P 1'
#
loop_
_entity.id
_entity.type
_entity.pdbx_description
1 polymer ?
#
loop_
_entity_poly.entity_id
_entity_poly.type
_entity_poly.pdbx_seq_one_letter_code
_entity_poly.pdbx_strand_id
1 'polypeptide(L)'
;MKKNFLPFRCYVPMLVLAVCWLGCPACSDEAVEPEPSVPQPETTYPDAYQDKERTQPYPKTSNELIVNPAPFLVPQAMKTGERLQYALSRTEDFADAEISEPQDGCMYNLHRALDAGTWYWRFRSTDAEGASPGAWSETYAFEVKAETPVFVTPPFEDFLENAPRVHPRLYCFLNPYIGEARQNVTSHPEYRQLTARASIALEADYGTMDLYADAETLRQHATWLYHAYYLLQDERYADKLVELLDAMLALPPTDTQLFTDNFTTSALTLAHAAVYDLLYGRLTATQRSGAEELMMRALRHSYQEQCGVEENHIFDNHFWQQNMRILTQAAFLLYDKAEYADEALPIFKYYYELWTARAPASGFNRDGIWHNGTGYFPANVKTLAYMPALFSYVARFDFLQHPWYRNAGRALAYTNPPDSKSTGFGDNSENGDQPNRLTAAFADYLARETGDAYAGWYAGECQSLVRQDYELRLYRMCSNRTYESALPEDAAKMVWYSDAGEVSMHSHLGNAGNDLALSFRSSTFGSGSHTTASQNAFNLLFKGHDVYRSTGYYQAFADAHNLMSYRHTRAHNTILVNGIGQPYSTEGYGSIVRALGGNHISYALGDASHAYCGISDDPMWVNYFAQAGITQTPDNGFGETPLTRYRRHVLMLHPRTVLIYDELEASEPVRWDWLLHSPVRFDINEAEQVLSTADEADGFYAVTQLFGSSEMDITQTDQFAVPPATGGAEYPNQWHLTASTDNQPATRYLTLIQVCEAGESPYIIRRDGDTFTCGDWTVEACLNASDSPRLVVRHHTEPVVFSYGEESPVIDGVPYLRQDANSSLLYDETDGEYQVMEMTDRAPIATRKGF
;
A
#
# COMPACT_ATOMS: atom_id res chain seq x y z
N MET A 1 61.60 -1.30 -16.29
CA MET A 1 62.39 -0.28 -15.54
C MET A 1 61.95 -0.41 -14.07
N LYS A 2 62.79 -0.47 -13.03
CA LYS A 2 63.64 0.59 -12.42
C LYS A 2 62.83 1.87 -12.18
N LYS A 3 62.62 2.43 -10.97
CA LYS A 3 63.09 2.24 -9.57
C LYS A 3 61.98 2.81 -8.62
N ASN A 4 61.94 2.81 -7.26
CA ASN A 4 62.73 2.39 -6.06
C ASN A 4 61.67 2.28 -4.89
N PHE A 5 61.79 1.71 -3.67
CA PHE A 5 62.85 1.22 -2.75
C PHE A 5 63.68 2.31 -2.02
N LEU A 6 64.21 2.18 -0.78
CA LEU A 6 64.17 1.20 0.34
C LEU A 6 64.29 2.05 1.68
N PRO A 7 64.36 1.50 2.93
CA PRO A 7 63.83 2.14 4.16
C PRO A 7 64.85 2.17 5.35
N PHE A 8 64.56 1.46 6.46
CA PHE A 8 65.31 1.26 7.73
C PHE A 8 65.09 2.31 8.85
N ARG A 9 65.22 2.00 10.16
CA ARG A 9 65.65 0.76 10.87
C ARG A 9 65.02 0.58 12.28
N CYS A 10 65.16 -0.62 12.85
CA CYS A 10 64.73 -1.02 14.20
C CYS A 10 65.66 -0.51 15.34
N TYR A 11 65.23 -0.57 16.61
CA TYR A 11 65.82 -1.43 17.67
C TYR A 11 65.03 -1.37 19.01
N VAL A 12 65.36 -2.27 19.96
CA VAL A 12 64.63 -2.73 21.16
C VAL A 12 65.68 -3.30 22.17
N PRO A 13 65.47 -3.53 23.49
CA PRO A 13 64.66 -2.89 24.57
C PRO A 13 65.56 -2.39 25.75
N MET A 14 64.98 -2.01 26.90
CA MET A 14 65.51 -2.43 28.23
C MET A 14 64.49 -2.32 29.37
N LEU A 15 64.74 -3.02 30.50
CA LEU A 15 63.82 -3.22 31.63
C LEU A 15 64.59 -3.13 32.96
N VAL A 16 64.15 -2.27 33.90
CA VAL A 16 64.68 -2.16 35.28
C VAL A 16 63.56 -1.76 36.25
N LEU A 17 63.45 -2.42 37.41
CA LEU A 17 62.59 -2.01 38.52
C LEU A 17 63.30 -1.00 39.44
N ALA A 18 62.53 -0.09 40.04
CA ALA A 18 62.91 0.58 41.29
C ALA A 18 61.65 0.76 42.18
N VAL A 19 61.74 0.36 43.45
CA VAL A 19 60.65 0.47 44.43
C VAL A 19 60.99 1.56 45.45
N CYS A 20 60.05 2.49 45.68
CA CYS A 20 60.08 3.39 46.84
C CYS A 20 58.70 3.44 47.51
N TRP A 21 58.63 2.94 48.74
CA TRP A 21 57.47 3.05 49.63
C TRP A 21 57.57 4.31 50.50
N LEU A 22 56.55 5.15 50.50
CA LEU A 22 56.13 6.06 51.58
C LEU A 22 54.61 6.14 51.52
N GLY A 23 53.90 6.28 52.65
CA GLY A 23 52.47 5.94 52.68
C GLY A 23 51.57 6.76 53.61
N CYS A 24 50.29 6.40 53.53
CA CYS A 24 49.12 6.91 54.28
C CYS A 24 48.67 8.35 53.94
N PRO A 25 47.37 8.69 54.16
CA PRO A 25 46.28 7.85 54.69
C PRO A 25 45.32 7.33 53.61
N ALA A 26 44.34 6.53 54.01
CA ALA A 26 43.21 6.15 53.15
C ALA A 26 42.16 7.26 53.11
N CYS A 27 41.66 7.55 51.91
CA CYS A 27 40.34 8.12 51.67
C CYS A 27 39.45 7.04 51.02
N SER A 28 38.13 7.19 51.12
CA SER A 28 37.17 6.30 50.46
C SER A 28 37.24 6.42 48.94
N ASP A 29 37.14 5.29 48.24
CA ASP A 29 36.65 5.29 46.86
C ASP A 29 35.18 5.77 46.90
N GLU A 30 34.94 7.02 46.49
CA GLU A 30 33.59 7.45 46.16
C GLU A 30 33.17 6.71 44.89
N ALA A 31 32.02 6.04 44.93
CA ALA A 31 31.45 5.44 43.74
C ALA A 31 31.16 6.54 42.72
N VAL A 32 31.64 6.38 41.49
CA VAL A 32 31.22 7.23 40.38
C VAL A 32 29.73 7.00 40.20
N GLU A 33 28.91 7.99 40.52
CA GLU A 33 27.48 7.94 40.26
C GLU A 33 27.27 7.76 38.74
N PRO A 34 26.38 6.86 38.30
CA PRO A 34 26.05 6.75 36.89
C PRO A 34 25.51 8.09 36.41
N GLU A 35 25.90 8.52 35.20
CA GLU A 35 25.33 9.74 34.63
C GLU A 35 23.80 9.61 34.57
N PRO A 36 23.04 10.63 35.00
CA PRO A 36 21.59 10.55 35.02
C PRO A 36 21.09 10.32 33.60
N SER A 37 20.23 9.31 33.43
CA SER A 37 19.63 8.99 32.14
C SER A 37 18.99 10.24 31.55
N VAL A 38 19.46 10.65 30.38
CA VAL A 38 18.82 11.71 29.59
C VAL A 38 17.40 11.24 29.33
N PRO A 39 16.35 11.94 29.81
CA PRO A 39 14.98 11.52 29.52
C PRO A 39 14.79 11.59 28.01
N GLN A 40 14.43 10.47 27.39
CA GLN A 40 13.90 10.53 26.03
C GLN A 40 12.68 11.46 26.06
N PRO A 41 12.54 12.39 25.11
CA PRO A 41 11.40 13.31 25.10
C PRO A 41 10.10 12.52 25.03
N GLU A 42 9.04 13.00 25.70
CA GLU A 42 7.73 12.36 25.64
C GLU A 42 7.24 12.29 24.19
N THR A 43 7.27 11.09 23.60
CA THR A 43 6.83 10.85 22.23
C THR A 43 5.32 11.02 22.15
N THR A 44 4.87 12.22 21.76
CA THR A 44 3.45 12.53 21.59
C THR A 44 2.92 11.89 20.31
N TYR A 45 2.22 10.77 20.45
CA TYR A 45 1.50 10.11 19.36
C TYR A 45 0.25 10.91 18.96
N PRO A 46 -0.18 10.87 17.68
CA PRO A 46 -1.43 11.48 17.27
C PRO A 46 -2.64 10.57 17.53
N ASP A 47 -3.81 11.17 17.43
CA ASP A 47 -5.10 10.52 17.22
C ASP A 47 -5.17 9.77 15.87
N ALA A 48 -4.63 10.34 14.78
CA ALA A 48 -4.40 9.64 13.52
C ALA A 48 -3.14 10.12 12.77
N TYR A 49 -2.56 9.25 11.94
CA TYR A 49 -1.52 9.65 10.98
C TYR A 49 -2.10 10.22 9.68
N GLN A 50 -3.25 9.69 9.26
CA GLN A 50 -3.99 10.09 8.07
C GLN A 50 -5.41 10.55 8.47
N ASP A 51 -5.86 11.67 7.92
CA ASP A 51 -7.25 12.12 8.03
C ASP A 51 -8.13 11.40 7.01
N LYS A 52 -9.31 10.87 7.40
CA LYS A 52 -10.34 10.43 6.42
C LYS A 52 -10.82 11.62 5.58
N GLU A 53 -11.17 12.73 6.23
CA GLU A 53 -11.45 14.01 5.61
C GLU A 53 -10.49 15.04 6.21
N ARG A 54 -9.74 15.74 5.35
CA ARG A 54 -8.67 16.68 5.78
C ARG A 54 -9.21 17.75 6.75
N THR A 55 -8.75 17.68 8.00
CA THR A 55 -9.07 18.62 9.07
C THR A 55 -8.10 19.82 9.12
N GLN A 56 -6.86 19.63 8.67
CA GLN A 56 -5.79 20.63 8.75
C GLN A 56 -5.07 20.86 7.41
N PRO A 57 -4.58 22.09 7.14
CA PRO A 57 -3.75 22.36 5.98
C PRO A 57 -2.47 21.52 5.92
N TYR A 58 -2.00 21.30 4.69
CA TYR A 58 -0.76 20.59 4.36
C TYR A 58 -0.06 21.31 3.19
N PRO A 59 1.28 21.44 3.19
CA PRO A 59 2.20 21.05 4.25
C PRO A 59 2.29 22.09 5.38
N LYS A 60 2.72 21.68 6.57
CA LYS A 60 3.06 22.55 7.70
C LYS A 60 4.25 21.96 8.48
N THR A 61 4.75 22.65 9.51
CA THR A 61 6.00 22.35 10.22
C THR A 61 6.10 20.92 10.78
N SER A 62 4.96 20.30 11.07
CA SER A 62 4.82 18.93 11.59
C SER A 62 4.71 17.85 10.50
N ASN A 63 4.71 18.21 9.21
CA ASN A 63 4.72 17.27 8.09
C ASN A 63 6.14 17.11 7.53
N GLU A 64 6.59 15.87 7.35
CA GLU A 64 7.69 15.57 6.43
C GLU A 64 7.17 15.54 4.98
N LEU A 65 7.87 16.22 4.06
CA LEU A 65 7.48 16.20 2.66
C LEU A 65 7.81 14.86 2.00
N ILE A 66 6.79 14.26 1.42
CA ILE A 66 6.90 13.02 0.65
C ILE A 66 7.58 13.28 -0.71
N VAL A 67 7.32 14.44 -1.32
CA VAL A 67 7.83 14.85 -2.63
C VAL A 67 7.97 16.38 -2.73
N ASN A 68 8.85 16.88 -3.62
CA ASN A 68 9.12 18.29 -3.88
C ASN A 68 8.81 18.62 -5.37
N PRO A 69 7.93 19.60 -5.68
CA PRO A 69 7.09 20.34 -4.73
C PRO A 69 6.01 19.46 -4.10
N ALA A 70 5.58 19.82 -2.89
CA ALA A 70 4.37 19.27 -2.29
C ALA A 70 3.14 20.12 -2.70
N PRO A 71 1.96 19.53 -2.89
CA PRO A 71 0.72 20.28 -3.12
C PRO A 71 0.29 21.04 -1.86
N PHE A 72 -0.25 22.24 -2.02
CA PHE A 72 -0.84 23.01 -0.92
C PHE A 72 -2.32 22.67 -0.82
N LEU A 73 -2.69 21.90 0.21
CA LEU A 73 -4.03 21.37 0.43
C LEU A 73 -4.69 22.07 1.63
N VAL A 74 -5.94 22.49 1.45
CA VAL A 74 -6.73 23.28 2.41
C VAL A 74 -8.00 22.50 2.79
N PRO A 75 -8.33 22.33 4.09
CA PRO A 75 -9.59 21.72 4.52
C PRO A 75 -10.80 22.38 3.84
N GLN A 76 -11.75 21.57 3.35
CA GLN A 76 -12.93 22.10 2.64
C GLN A 76 -13.69 23.14 3.48
N ALA A 77 -13.80 22.92 4.79
CA ALA A 77 -14.43 23.83 5.74
C ALA A 77 -13.75 25.21 5.88
N MET A 78 -12.49 25.37 5.42
CA MET A 78 -11.77 26.65 5.41
C MET A 78 -11.98 27.45 4.10
N LYS A 79 -12.57 26.84 3.07
CA LYS A 79 -12.97 27.50 1.82
C LYS A 79 -14.34 28.16 1.99
N THR A 80 -14.33 29.41 2.45
CA THR A 80 -15.53 30.21 2.76
C THR A 80 -16.00 31.11 1.61
N GLY A 81 -15.36 31.02 0.44
CA GLY A 81 -15.71 31.74 -0.77
C GLY A 81 -15.66 30.86 -2.02
N GLU A 82 -15.94 31.46 -3.17
CA GLU A 82 -16.03 30.77 -4.46
C GLU A 82 -14.69 30.17 -4.89
N ARG A 83 -13.58 30.85 -4.62
CA ARG A 83 -12.21 30.39 -4.95
C ARG A 83 -11.21 30.63 -3.82
N LEU A 84 -10.06 29.96 -3.89
CA LEU A 84 -8.91 30.19 -3.02
C LEU A 84 -7.76 30.86 -3.77
N GLN A 85 -7.14 31.88 -3.18
CA GLN A 85 -5.82 32.38 -3.58
C GLN A 85 -4.78 31.98 -2.53
N TYR A 86 -3.60 31.61 -3.00
CA TYR A 86 -2.47 31.17 -2.19
C TYR A 86 -1.34 32.21 -2.26
N ALA A 87 -0.52 32.29 -1.22
CA ALA A 87 0.74 33.02 -1.23
C ALA A 87 1.88 32.12 -0.72
N LEU A 88 3.04 32.19 -1.35
CA LEU A 88 4.27 31.47 -0.99
C LEU A 88 5.43 32.46 -0.85
N SER A 89 6.29 32.28 0.16
CA SER A 89 7.41 33.19 0.46
C SER A 89 8.57 32.45 1.13
N ARG A 90 9.80 33.00 1.03
CA ARG A 90 10.94 32.58 1.87
C ARG A 90 10.96 33.25 3.25
N THR A 91 10.10 34.24 3.50
CA THR A 91 10.07 35.00 4.76
C THR A 91 8.69 35.02 5.40
N GLU A 92 8.64 34.94 6.72
CA GLU A 92 7.38 34.89 7.49
C GLU A 92 6.51 36.15 7.35
N ASP A 93 7.13 37.29 6.97
CA ASP A 93 6.45 38.55 6.69
C ASP A 93 5.88 38.66 5.27
N PHE A 94 6.14 37.68 4.39
CA PHE A 94 5.72 37.65 3.00
C PHE A 94 6.26 38.81 2.14
N ALA A 95 7.46 39.30 2.46
CA ALA A 95 8.11 40.39 1.74
C ALA A 95 8.50 40.06 0.28
N ASP A 96 8.74 38.77 -0.04
CA ASP A 96 9.07 38.28 -1.39
C ASP A 96 7.94 37.46 -2.05
N ALA A 97 6.71 37.60 -1.53
CA ALA A 97 5.64 36.64 -1.80
C ALA A 97 5.17 36.54 -3.26
N GLU A 98 5.18 35.30 -3.76
CA GLU A 98 4.46 34.88 -4.96
C GLU A 98 2.99 34.64 -4.59
N ILE A 99 2.05 35.16 -5.38
CA ILE A 99 0.60 34.99 -5.18
C ILE A 99 0.02 34.23 -6.37
N SER A 100 -0.79 33.21 -6.10
CA SER A 100 -1.47 32.42 -7.13
C SER A 100 -2.66 33.17 -7.75
N GLU A 101 -3.03 32.77 -8.96
CA GLU A 101 -4.38 33.01 -9.47
C GLU A 101 -5.43 32.30 -8.57
N PRO A 102 -6.72 32.71 -8.60
CA PRO A 102 -7.80 32.01 -7.92
C PRO A 102 -7.95 30.56 -8.40
N GLN A 103 -8.03 29.60 -7.46
CA GLN A 103 -8.27 28.17 -7.71
C GLN A 103 -9.72 27.80 -7.33
N ASP A 104 -10.38 26.98 -8.15
CA ASP A 104 -11.74 26.47 -7.89
C ASP A 104 -11.80 25.45 -6.75
N GLY A 105 -10.79 24.56 -6.70
CA GLY A 105 -10.65 23.54 -5.67
C GLY A 105 -10.03 24.05 -4.37
N CYS A 106 -9.74 23.10 -3.49
CA CYS A 106 -9.07 23.28 -2.21
C CYS A 106 -7.56 22.95 -2.27
N MET A 107 -6.99 22.94 -3.48
CA MET A 107 -5.60 22.55 -3.76
C MET A 107 -4.88 23.59 -4.64
N TYR A 108 -3.55 23.65 -4.53
CA TYR A 108 -2.68 24.39 -5.45
C TYR A 108 -1.35 23.65 -5.65
N ASN A 109 -0.96 23.49 -6.92
CA ASN A 109 0.30 22.86 -7.34
C ASN A 109 1.30 23.90 -7.84
N LEU A 110 2.56 23.78 -7.44
CA LEU A 110 3.59 24.78 -7.73
C LEU A 110 4.27 24.61 -9.10
N HIS A 111 4.25 23.39 -9.68
CA HIS A 111 4.91 23.04 -10.95
C HIS A 111 6.38 23.46 -11.10
N ARG A 112 7.05 23.70 -9.97
CA ARG A 112 8.49 24.00 -9.88
C ARG A 112 9.04 23.38 -8.60
N ALA A 113 10.26 22.86 -8.66
CA ALA A 113 10.97 22.46 -7.45
C ALA A 113 11.22 23.67 -6.55
N LEU A 114 11.13 23.47 -5.24
CA LEU A 114 11.57 24.43 -4.24
C LEU A 114 13.00 24.12 -3.80
N ASP A 115 13.80 25.17 -3.63
CA ASP A 115 15.10 25.09 -2.96
C ASP A 115 14.93 24.58 -1.51
N ALA A 116 15.94 23.88 -0.99
CA ALA A 116 15.93 23.39 0.38
C ALA A 116 15.79 24.49 1.46
N GLY A 117 15.45 24.06 2.69
CA GLY A 117 15.20 24.90 3.85
C GLY A 117 13.73 25.28 4.02
N THR A 118 13.47 26.23 4.92
CA THR A 118 12.11 26.67 5.27
C THR A 118 11.43 27.47 4.15
N TRP A 119 10.12 27.28 4.02
CA TRP A 119 9.19 28.07 3.22
C TRP A 119 7.94 28.40 4.03
N TYR A 120 7.28 29.50 3.67
CA TYR A 120 6.07 29.98 4.34
C TYR A 120 4.95 30.14 3.32
N TRP A 121 3.77 29.61 3.61
CA TRP A 121 2.58 29.82 2.80
C TRP A 121 1.33 30.16 3.62
N ARG A 122 0.35 30.73 2.95
CA ARG A 122 -0.97 31.08 3.50
C ARG A 122 -1.99 31.17 2.36
N PHE A 123 -3.28 31.08 2.69
CA PHE A 123 -4.36 31.13 1.69
C PHE A 123 -5.44 32.13 2.09
N ARG A 124 -6.33 32.47 1.14
CA ARG A 124 -7.53 33.29 1.39
C ARG A 124 -8.66 32.90 0.47
N SER A 125 -9.89 32.98 0.96
CA SER A 125 -11.09 32.88 0.12
C SER A 125 -11.36 34.18 -0.65
N THR A 126 -11.92 34.07 -1.85
CA THR A 126 -12.25 35.20 -2.75
C THR A 126 -13.43 34.84 -3.67
N ASP A 127 -13.93 35.83 -4.42
CA ASP A 127 -14.86 35.67 -5.54
C ASP A 127 -14.20 35.02 -6.78
N ALA A 128 -15.00 34.59 -7.76
CA ALA A 128 -14.52 33.91 -8.97
C ALA A 128 -13.39 34.65 -9.72
N GLU A 129 -13.43 35.98 -9.78
CA GLU A 129 -12.41 36.81 -10.45
C GLU A 129 -11.20 37.18 -9.58
N GLY A 130 -11.20 36.86 -8.27
CA GLY A 130 -10.14 37.27 -7.36
C GLY A 130 -10.14 38.78 -7.03
N ALA A 131 -11.23 39.48 -7.33
CA ALA A 131 -11.38 40.93 -7.19
C ALA A 131 -11.77 41.36 -5.77
N SER A 132 -12.41 40.48 -5.01
CA SER A 132 -12.84 40.68 -3.61
C SER A 132 -12.13 39.69 -2.66
N PRO A 133 -10.80 39.79 -2.50
CA PRO A 133 -10.06 38.90 -1.63
C PRO A 133 -10.40 39.12 -0.15
N GLY A 134 -10.66 38.02 0.56
CA GLY A 134 -10.78 38.00 2.01
C GLY A 134 -9.46 38.23 2.74
N ALA A 135 -9.50 38.13 4.07
CA ALA A 135 -8.29 38.08 4.88
C ALA A 135 -7.45 36.84 4.55
N TRP A 136 -6.13 36.96 4.66
CA TRP A 136 -5.24 35.79 4.69
C TRP A 136 -5.48 34.95 5.94
N SER A 137 -5.27 33.64 5.80
CA SER A 137 -5.11 32.71 6.92
C SER A 137 -3.92 33.09 7.81
N GLU A 138 -3.75 32.34 8.89
CA GLU A 138 -2.45 32.22 9.55
C GLU A 138 -1.35 31.73 8.58
N THR A 139 -0.10 31.90 8.97
CA THR A 139 1.07 31.47 8.21
C THR A 139 1.43 30.03 8.54
N TYR A 140 1.49 29.17 7.53
CA TYR A 140 2.00 27.80 7.64
C TYR A 140 3.44 27.75 7.13
N ALA A 141 4.39 27.44 8.02
CA ALA A 141 5.77 27.16 7.64
C ALA A 141 5.93 25.66 7.31
N PHE A 142 6.87 25.28 6.44
CA PHE A 142 7.29 23.89 6.21
C PHE A 142 8.75 23.83 5.78
N GLU A 143 9.37 22.65 5.86
CA GLU A 143 10.77 22.43 5.44
C GLU A 143 10.83 21.57 4.17
N VAL A 144 11.64 22.00 3.20
CA VAL A 144 12.10 21.17 2.08
C VAL A 144 13.48 20.64 2.45
N LYS A 145 13.61 19.34 2.70
CA LYS A 145 14.90 18.72 3.00
C LYS A 145 15.71 18.49 1.72
N ALA A 146 17.04 18.33 1.84
CA ALA A 146 17.90 18.15 0.68
C ALA A 146 17.70 16.78 0.00
N GLU A 147 17.24 15.80 0.78
CA GLU A 147 16.93 14.43 0.41
C GLU A 147 15.47 14.19 0.00
N THR A 148 14.59 15.21 0.08
CA THR A 148 13.19 15.08 -0.37
C THR A 148 13.13 14.77 -1.86
N PRO A 149 12.50 13.65 -2.30
CA PRO A 149 12.41 13.28 -3.71
C PRO A 149 11.80 14.39 -4.58
N VAL A 150 12.43 14.72 -5.69
CA VAL A 150 11.96 15.77 -6.61
C VAL A 150 11.19 15.16 -7.77
N PHE A 151 9.94 15.60 -7.96
CA PHE A 151 9.09 15.22 -9.11
C PHE A 151 8.22 16.42 -9.49
N VAL A 152 8.62 17.11 -10.56
CA VAL A 152 8.01 18.38 -10.99
C VAL A 152 7.13 18.12 -12.21
N THR A 153 5.80 18.09 -12.00
CA THR A 153 4.83 17.98 -13.09
C THR A 153 4.70 19.31 -13.85
N PRO A 154 4.52 19.31 -15.19
CA PRO A 154 4.28 20.54 -15.95
C PRO A 154 2.95 21.22 -15.56
N PRO A 155 2.82 22.55 -15.70
CA PRO A 155 1.55 23.24 -15.57
C PRO A 155 0.48 22.72 -16.55
N PHE A 156 -0.80 22.86 -16.19
CA PHE A 156 -1.90 22.53 -17.10
C PHE A 156 -1.83 23.32 -18.43
N GLU A 157 -1.30 24.53 -18.42
CA GLU A 157 -1.14 25.37 -19.60
C GLU A 157 -0.19 24.75 -20.64
N ASP A 158 0.92 24.14 -20.20
CA ASP A 158 1.86 23.42 -21.06
C ASP A 158 1.22 22.13 -21.61
N PHE A 159 0.46 21.40 -20.79
CA PHE A 159 -0.36 20.28 -21.25
C PHE A 159 -1.35 20.76 -22.33
N LEU A 160 -2.03 21.88 -22.09
CA LEU A 160 -3.10 22.41 -22.93
C LEU A 160 -2.58 22.88 -24.31
N GLU A 161 -1.42 23.55 -24.38
CA GLU A 161 -0.81 23.91 -25.68
C GLU A 161 -0.54 22.65 -26.53
N ASN A 162 -0.09 21.57 -25.90
CA ASN A 162 0.22 20.31 -26.56
C ASN A 162 -1.00 19.43 -26.88
N ALA A 163 -2.15 19.72 -26.28
CA ALA A 163 -3.33 18.87 -26.36
C ALA A 163 -3.91 18.81 -27.81
N PRO A 164 -4.16 17.59 -28.36
CA PRO A 164 -4.54 17.42 -29.76
C PRO A 164 -5.96 17.90 -30.05
N ARG A 165 -6.11 18.63 -31.17
CA ARG A 165 -7.37 19.25 -31.64
C ARG A 165 -8.07 18.48 -32.77
N VAL A 166 -7.69 17.22 -32.95
CA VAL A 166 -8.24 16.28 -33.95
C VAL A 166 -8.67 14.99 -33.27
N HIS A 167 -9.66 14.32 -33.84
CA HIS A 167 -10.18 13.04 -33.38
C HIS A 167 -9.76 11.91 -34.34
N PRO A 168 -9.53 10.67 -33.86
CA PRO A 168 -9.58 10.25 -32.45
C PRO A 168 -8.39 10.76 -31.63
N ARG A 169 -8.62 11.00 -30.33
CA ARG A 169 -7.61 11.44 -29.37
C ARG A 169 -7.58 10.70 -28.03
N LEU A 170 -8.56 9.86 -27.66
CA LEU A 170 -8.54 9.13 -26.39
C LEU A 170 -7.23 8.33 -26.21
N TYR A 171 -6.81 7.61 -27.25
CA TYR A 171 -5.54 6.88 -27.27
C TYR A 171 -4.48 7.59 -28.11
N CYS A 172 -4.38 8.92 -28.04
CA CYS A 172 -3.40 9.71 -28.81
C CYS A 172 -1.95 9.27 -28.54
N PHE A 173 -1.66 8.74 -27.36
CA PHE A 173 -0.36 8.16 -26.99
C PHE A 173 0.03 6.90 -27.78
N LEU A 174 -0.91 6.28 -28.51
CA LEU A 174 -0.64 5.17 -29.43
C LEU A 174 -0.38 5.63 -30.87
N ASN A 175 -0.59 6.92 -31.19
CA ASN A 175 -0.39 7.47 -32.54
C ASN A 175 1.03 7.25 -33.12
N PRO A 176 2.13 7.22 -32.34
CA PRO A 176 3.45 6.88 -32.88
C PRO A 176 3.56 5.46 -33.44
N TYR A 177 2.76 4.51 -32.91
CA TYR A 177 2.90 3.08 -33.18
C TYR A 177 1.77 2.48 -34.02
N ILE A 178 0.57 3.11 -34.01
CA ILE A 178 -0.64 2.56 -34.65
C ILE A 178 -0.48 2.26 -36.14
N GLY A 179 0.39 3.00 -36.85
CA GLY A 179 0.69 2.75 -38.26
C GLY A 179 1.39 1.40 -38.52
N GLU A 180 2.26 0.96 -37.62
CA GLU A 180 2.88 -0.37 -37.67
C GLU A 180 1.91 -1.44 -37.12
N ALA A 181 1.25 -1.14 -36.00
CA ALA A 181 0.29 -2.03 -35.36
C ALA A 181 -0.79 -2.51 -36.34
N ARG A 182 -1.37 -1.62 -37.15
CA ARG A 182 -2.37 -1.94 -38.20
C ARG A 182 -1.83 -2.84 -39.31
N GLN A 183 -0.55 -2.73 -39.67
CA GLN A 183 0.06 -3.58 -40.69
C GLN A 183 0.28 -5.00 -40.15
N ASN A 184 0.67 -5.11 -38.88
CA ASN A 184 1.04 -6.38 -38.25
C ASN A 184 -0.10 -7.05 -37.46
N VAL A 185 -1.24 -6.38 -37.27
CA VAL A 185 -2.37 -6.77 -36.39
C VAL A 185 -2.80 -8.23 -36.51
N THR A 186 -2.91 -8.77 -37.72
CA THR A 186 -3.37 -10.16 -37.96
C THR A 186 -2.33 -11.22 -37.63
N SER A 187 -1.06 -10.82 -37.48
CA SER A 187 0.06 -11.67 -37.07
C SER A 187 0.32 -11.63 -35.55
N HIS A 188 -0.22 -10.63 -34.85
CA HIS A 188 -0.02 -10.45 -33.42
C HIS A 188 -0.63 -11.61 -32.60
N PRO A 189 0.05 -12.15 -31.57
CA PRO A 189 -0.44 -13.31 -30.81
C PRO A 189 -1.85 -13.13 -30.22
N GLU A 190 -2.21 -11.91 -29.81
CA GLU A 190 -3.52 -11.60 -29.23
C GLU A 190 -4.64 -11.36 -30.26
N TYR A 191 -4.37 -11.37 -31.57
CA TYR A 191 -5.33 -11.06 -32.63
C TYR A 191 -6.66 -11.81 -32.49
N ARG A 192 -6.59 -13.14 -32.25
CA ARG A 192 -7.79 -13.98 -32.08
C ARG A 192 -8.63 -13.58 -30.88
N GLN A 193 -8.01 -13.09 -29.81
CA GLN A 193 -8.70 -12.67 -28.58
C GLN A 193 -9.32 -11.27 -28.69
N LEU A 194 -8.73 -10.40 -29.51
CA LEU A 194 -9.33 -9.13 -29.93
C LEU A 194 -10.61 -9.41 -30.73
N THR A 195 -10.52 -10.20 -31.80
CA THR A 195 -11.66 -10.47 -32.68
C THR A 195 -12.77 -11.25 -31.98
N ALA A 196 -12.44 -12.22 -31.11
CA ALA A 196 -13.45 -13.02 -30.41
C ALA A 196 -14.34 -12.18 -29.48
N ARG A 197 -13.76 -11.22 -28.74
CA ARG A 197 -14.55 -10.29 -27.91
C ARG A 197 -15.36 -9.32 -28.75
N ALA A 198 -14.77 -8.81 -29.84
CA ALA A 198 -15.49 -7.93 -30.77
C ALA A 198 -16.68 -8.64 -31.47
N SER A 199 -16.60 -9.96 -31.72
CA SER A 199 -17.73 -10.75 -32.24
C SER A 199 -18.93 -10.77 -31.29
N ILE A 200 -18.71 -10.90 -29.97
CA ILE A 200 -19.81 -10.85 -28.97
C ILE A 200 -20.57 -9.53 -29.08
N ALA A 201 -19.85 -8.41 -29.23
CA ALA A 201 -20.45 -7.09 -29.41
C ALA A 201 -21.04 -6.84 -30.81
N LEU A 202 -20.65 -7.60 -31.83
CA LEU A 202 -21.30 -7.62 -33.15
C LEU A 202 -22.63 -8.40 -33.14
N GLU A 203 -22.74 -9.44 -32.31
CA GLU A 203 -23.91 -10.33 -32.23
C GLU A 203 -25.02 -9.83 -31.29
N ALA A 204 -24.73 -8.83 -30.45
CA ALA A 204 -25.69 -8.20 -29.55
C ALA A 204 -26.80 -7.41 -30.29
N ASP A 205 -27.98 -7.30 -29.69
CA ASP A 205 -29.11 -6.48 -30.18
C ASP A 205 -29.38 -5.32 -29.21
N TYR A 206 -28.83 -4.13 -29.52
CA TYR A 206 -29.00 -2.93 -28.69
C TYR A 206 -30.43 -2.36 -28.75
N GLY A 207 -31.28 -2.83 -29.66
CA GLY A 207 -32.70 -2.45 -29.72
C GLY A 207 -33.57 -3.23 -28.73
N THR A 208 -33.02 -4.24 -28.05
CA THR A 208 -33.75 -5.06 -27.05
C THR A 208 -33.05 -5.18 -25.69
N MET A 209 -31.80 -4.74 -25.58
CA MET A 209 -31.03 -4.62 -24.33
C MET A 209 -31.61 -3.55 -23.39
N ASP A 210 -31.57 -3.79 -22.07
CA ASP A 210 -31.83 -2.73 -21.10
C ASP A 210 -30.53 -1.93 -20.92
N LEU A 211 -30.37 -0.87 -21.72
CA LEU A 211 -29.14 -0.07 -21.80
C LEU A 211 -28.68 0.52 -20.45
N TYR A 212 -29.54 0.54 -19.43
CA TYR A 212 -29.23 1.03 -18.09
C TYR A 212 -28.84 -0.11 -17.15
N ALA A 213 -29.63 -1.19 -17.09
CA ALA A 213 -29.29 -2.35 -16.28
C ALA A 213 -28.04 -3.08 -16.80
N ASP A 214 -27.83 -3.08 -18.12
CA ASP A 214 -26.68 -3.66 -18.82
C ASP A 214 -25.58 -2.61 -19.11
N ALA A 215 -25.56 -1.45 -18.44
CA ALA A 215 -24.65 -0.35 -18.77
C ALA A 215 -23.15 -0.75 -18.78
N GLU A 216 -22.72 -1.61 -17.86
CA GLU A 216 -21.36 -2.16 -17.83
C GLU A 216 -21.08 -3.08 -19.04
N THR A 217 -22.05 -3.92 -19.45
CA THR A 217 -21.97 -4.72 -20.68
C THR A 217 -21.86 -3.80 -21.91
N LEU A 218 -22.63 -2.72 -21.94
CA LEU A 218 -22.62 -1.71 -23.01
C LEU A 218 -21.25 -0.99 -23.09
N ARG A 219 -20.65 -0.64 -21.94
CA ARG A 219 -19.28 -0.11 -21.84
C ARG A 219 -18.24 -1.10 -22.36
N GLN A 220 -18.36 -2.37 -22.00
CA GLN A 220 -17.46 -3.43 -22.48
C GLN A 220 -17.58 -3.61 -24.00
N HIS A 221 -18.80 -3.66 -24.55
CA HIS A 221 -19.06 -3.77 -25.97
C HIS A 221 -18.50 -2.58 -26.76
N ALA A 222 -18.77 -1.35 -26.31
CA ALA A 222 -18.19 -0.14 -26.90
C ALA A 222 -16.64 -0.17 -26.86
N THR A 223 -16.04 -0.65 -25.76
CA THR A 223 -14.59 -0.81 -25.63
C THR A 223 -14.03 -1.83 -26.62
N TRP A 224 -14.65 -3.02 -26.75
CA TRP A 224 -14.16 -4.08 -27.65
C TRP A 224 -14.31 -3.70 -29.13
N LEU A 225 -15.43 -3.08 -29.51
CA LEU A 225 -15.65 -2.56 -30.86
C LEU A 225 -14.68 -1.41 -31.18
N TYR A 226 -14.41 -0.50 -30.22
CA TYR A 226 -13.39 0.53 -30.38
C TYR A 226 -12.03 -0.09 -30.67
N HIS A 227 -11.57 -1.00 -29.81
CA HIS A 227 -10.25 -1.63 -29.93
C HIS A 227 -10.12 -2.39 -31.27
N ALA A 228 -11.18 -3.07 -31.70
CA ALA A 228 -11.21 -3.78 -32.98
C ALA A 228 -11.16 -2.83 -34.18
N TYR A 229 -12.03 -1.80 -34.25
CA TYR A 229 -12.02 -0.85 -35.36
C TYR A 229 -10.71 -0.04 -35.43
N TYR A 230 -10.21 0.43 -34.28
CA TYR A 230 -8.97 1.22 -34.20
C TYR A 230 -7.75 0.46 -34.75
N LEU A 231 -7.71 -0.87 -34.61
CA LEU A 231 -6.62 -1.74 -35.09
C LEU A 231 -6.87 -2.40 -36.46
N LEU A 232 -8.13 -2.64 -36.86
CA LEU A 232 -8.46 -3.42 -38.07
C LEU A 232 -9.07 -2.59 -39.20
N GLN A 233 -9.66 -1.42 -38.89
CA GLN A 233 -10.39 -0.58 -39.85
C GLN A 233 -11.48 -1.31 -40.65
N ASP A 234 -12.06 -2.37 -40.08
CA ASP A 234 -13.20 -3.10 -40.63
C ASP A 234 -14.50 -2.37 -40.27
N GLU A 235 -15.16 -1.79 -41.28
CA GLU A 235 -16.35 -0.95 -41.12
C GLU A 235 -17.49 -1.62 -40.33
N ARG A 236 -17.57 -2.96 -40.27
CA ARG A 236 -18.60 -3.67 -39.49
C ARG A 236 -18.56 -3.28 -38.01
N TYR A 237 -17.38 -3.00 -37.46
CA TYR A 237 -17.23 -2.52 -36.09
C TYR A 237 -17.67 -1.06 -35.93
N ALA A 238 -17.43 -0.21 -36.94
CA ALA A 238 -17.90 1.17 -36.95
C ALA A 238 -19.42 1.28 -37.17
N ASP A 239 -20.00 0.43 -38.02
CA ASP A 239 -21.44 0.26 -38.19
C ASP A 239 -22.10 -0.09 -36.86
N LYS A 240 -21.54 -1.06 -36.13
CA LYS A 240 -22.07 -1.50 -34.84
C LYS A 240 -21.90 -0.48 -33.71
N LEU A 241 -20.82 0.31 -33.73
CA LEU A 241 -20.65 1.46 -32.82
C LEU A 241 -21.67 2.57 -33.07
N VAL A 242 -22.05 2.82 -34.33
CA VAL A 242 -23.14 3.74 -34.66
C VAL A 242 -24.48 3.20 -34.21
N GLU A 243 -24.77 1.90 -34.42
CA GLU A 243 -25.98 1.24 -33.92
C GLU A 243 -26.11 1.34 -32.39
N LEU A 244 -25.00 1.12 -31.66
CA LEU A 244 -24.91 1.25 -30.21
C LEU A 244 -25.23 2.69 -29.75
N LEU A 245 -24.64 3.70 -30.41
CA LEU A 245 -24.94 5.10 -30.11
C LEU A 245 -26.39 5.47 -30.46
N ASP A 246 -26.91 5.06 -31.61
CA ASP A 246 -28.28 5.35 -32.01
C ASP A 246 -29.31 4.73 -31.05
N ALA A 247 -29.02 3.57 -30.45
CA ALA A 247 -29.82 3.00 -29.36
C ALA A 247 -29.79 3.88 -28.09
N MET A 248 -28.61 4.31 -27.64
CA MET A 248 -28.47 5.22 -26.47
C MET A 248 -29.12 6.60 -26.70
N LEU A 249 -29.13 7.10 -27.94
CA LEU A 249 -29.77 8.37 -28.29
C LEU A 249 -31.28 8.26 -28.55
N ALA A 250 -31.78 7.09 -28.92
CA ALA A 250 -33.21 6.83 -29.03
C ALA A 250 -33.89 6.71 -27.66
N LEU A 251 -33.14 6.28 -26.64
CA LEU A 251 -33.58 6.19 -25.25
C LEU A 251 -32.55 6.83 -24.31
N PRO A 252 -32.52 8.17 -24.18
CA PRO A 252 -31.59 8.87 -23.30
C PRO A 252 -32.04 8.78 -21.82
N PRO A 253 -31.12 8.63 -20.85
CA PRO A 253 -31.46 8.48 -19.44
C PRO A 253 -32.02 9.77 -18.85
N THR A 254 -33.04 9.65 -18.00
CA THR A 254 -33.37 10.70 -17.01
C THR A 254 -32.23 10.87 -16.01
N ASP A 255 -32.14 12.01 -15.32
CA ASP A 255 -31.08 12.23 -14.32
C ASP A 255 -31.14 11.19 -13.19
N THR A 256 -32.34 10.78 -12.77
CA THR A 256 -32.52 9.70 -11.78
C THR A 256 -31.91 8.37 -12.25
N GLN A 257 -31.99 8.04 -13.53
CA GLN A 257 -31.38 6.82 -14.08
C GLN A 257 -29.87 6.99 -14.28
N LEU A 258 -29.44 8.13 -14.83
CA LEU A 258 -28.03 8.38 -15.11
C LEU A 258 -27.19 8.41 -13.82
N PHE A 259 -27.77 8.93 -12.72
CA PHE A 259 -27.12 9.15 -11.43
C PHE A 259 -27.70 8.24 -10.32
N THR A 260 -28.20 7.04 -10.67
CA THR A 260 -28.56 6.02 -9.67
C THR A 260 -27.32 5.52 -8.92
N ASP A 261 -26.20 5.34 -9.62
CA ASP A 261 -24.89 5.00 -9.07
C ASP A 261 -23.76 5.51 -9.99
N ASN A 262 -22.57 5.74 -9.44
CA ASN A 262 -21.46 6.35 -10.16
C ASN A 262 -20.80 5.43 -11.23
N PHE A 263 -21.01 4.11 -11.17
CA PHE A 263 -20.54 3.18 -12.19
C PHE A 263 -21.47 3.18 -13.41
N THR A 264 -22.80 3.23 -13.23
CA THR A 264 -23.76 3.44 -14.33
C THR A 264 -23.49 4.77 -15.05
N THR A 265 -23.29 5.88 -14.32
CA THR A 265 -22.87 7.17 -14.90
C THR A 265 -21.62 7.00 -15.77
N SER A 266 -20.60 6.33 -15.22
CA SER A 266 -19.29 6.17 -15.85
C SER A 266 -19.33 5.24 -17.07
N ALA A 267 -20.10 4.16 -17.00
CA ALA A 267 -20.24 3.18 -18.06
C ALA A 267 -20.91 3.79 -19.30
N LEU A 268 -22.02 4.51 -19.10
CA LEU A 268 -22.70 5.26 -20.16
C LEU A 268 -21.83 6.38 -20.73
N THR A 269 -21.14 7.14 -19.86
CA THR A 269 -20.23 8.23 -20.28
C THR A 269 -19.09 7.70 -21.16
N LEU A 270 -18.44 6.60 -20.76
CA LEU A 270 -17.35 6.01 -21.55
C LEU A 270 -17.85 5.39 -22.87
N ALA A 271 -19.06 4.82 -22.90
CA ALA A 271 -19.66 4.31 -24.14
C ALA A 271 -19.89 5.43 -25.16
N HIS A 272 -20.45 6.57 -24.75
CA HIS A 272 -20.62 7.74 -25.61
C HIS A 272 -19.27 8.33 -26.04
N ALA A 273 -18.34 8.54 -25.11
CA ALA A 273 -16.99 9.03 -25.39
C ALA A 273 -16.24 8.18 -26.42
N ALA A 274 -16.34 6.84 -26.31
CA ALA A 274 -15.69 5.90 -27.21
C ALA A 274 -16.21 6.01 -28.66
N VAL A 275 -17.53 6.06 -28.87
CA VAL A 275 -18.12 6.21 -30.22
C VAL A 275 -17.82 7.61 -30.77
N TYR A 276 -18.00 8.64 -29.94
CA TYR A 276 -17.81 10.04 -30.31
C TYR A 276 -16.39 10.32 -30.82
N ASP A 277 -15.38 9.89 -30.07
CA ASP A 277 -13.98 10.11 -30.44
C ASP A 277 -13.57 9.32 -31.69
N LEU A 278 -13.92 8.03 -31.74
CA LEU A 278 -13.45 7.15 -32.81
C LEU A 278 -14.08 7.46 -34.16
N LEU A 279 -15.36 7.85 -34.15
CA LEU A 279 -16.17 8.04 -35.36
C LEU A 279 -16.55 9.52 -35.59
N TYR A 280 -15.93 10.47 -34.91
CA TYR A 280 -16.26 11.90 -34.92
C TYR A 280 -16.62 12.46 -36.32
N GLY A 281 -15.80 12.14 -37.34
CA GLY A 281 -16.00 12.58 -38.73
C GLY A 281 -17.00 11.77 -39.57
N ARG A 282 -17.42 10.59 -39.08
CA ARG A 282 -18.47 9.73 -39.66
C ARG A 282 -19.85 10.03 -39.05
N LEU A 283 -19.92 10.47 -37.80
CA LEU A 283 -21.18 10.81 -37.12
C LEU A 283 -21.90 12.01 -37.75
N THR A 284 -23.22 12.03 -37.64
CA THR A 284 -24.05 13.21 -37.92
C THR A 284 -23.88 14.29 -36.85
N ALA A 285 -24.37 15.51 -37.11
CA ALA A 285 -24.39 16.57 -36.11
C ALA A 285 -25.25 16.18 -34.89
N THR A 286 -26.43 15.58 -35.11
CA THR A 286 -27.32 15.12 -34.04
C THR A 286 -26.67 14.03 -33.17
N GLN A 287 -25.95 13.08 -33.78
CA GLN A 287 -25.24 12.03 -33.03
C GLN A 287 -24.08 12.60 -32.20
N ARG A 288 -23.33 13.58 -32.73
CA ARG A 288 -22.31 14.29 -31.95
C ARG A 288 -22.93 15.00 -30.75
N SER A 289 -23.93 15.86 -30.97
CA SER A 289 -24.50 16.66 -29.89
C SER A 289 -25.32 15.87 -28.87
N GLY A 290 -25.85 14.69 -29.25
CA GLY A 290 -26.40 13.74 -28.28
C GLY A 290 -25.34 13.15 -27.34
N ALA A 291 -24.16 12.79 -27.88
CA ALA A 291 -23.04 12.29 -27.08
C ALA A 291 -22.36 13.40 -26.25
N GLU A 292 -22.22 14.61 -26.83
CA GLU A 292 -21.71 15.80 -26.15
C GLU A 292 -22.59 16.15 -24.93
N GLU A 293 -23.91 16.14 -25.08
CA GLU A 293 -24.84 16.47 -23.99
C GLU A 293 -24.81 15.44 -22.84
N LEU A 294 -24.73 14.13 -23.11
CA LEU A 294 -24.63 13.14 -22.03
C LEU A 294 -23.29 13.24 -21.30
N MET A 295 -22.19 13.44 -22.03
CA MET A 295 -20.88 13.70 -21.41
C MET A 295 -20.90 14.97 -20.56
N MET A 296 -21.52 16.07 -21.02
CA MET A 296 -21.65 17.29 -20.24
C MET A 296 -22.57 17.14 -19.02
N ARG A 297 -23.65 16.36 -19.10
CA ARG A 297 -24.49 16.04 -17.93
C ARG A 297 -23.68 15.34 -16.83
N ALA A 298 -22.88 14.34 -17.20
CA ALA A 298 -21.99 13.66 -16.25
C ALA A 298 -20.93 14.62 -15.66
N LEU A 299 -20.26 15.41 -16.50
CA LEU A 299 -19.24 16.38 -16.05
C LEU A 299 -19.82 17.44 -15.09
N ARG A 300 -20.97 18.05 -15.43
CA ARG A 300 -21.62 19.08 -14.63
C ARG A 300 -22.06 18.57 -13.25
N HIS A 301 -22.60 17.36 -13.18
CA HIS A 301 -23.02 16.74 -11.92
C HIS A 301 -21.81 16.35 -11.07
N SER A 302 -20.91 15.51 -11.60
CA SER A 302 -19.78 15.00 -10.81
C SER A 302 -18.81 16.08 -10.35
N TYR A 303 -18.57 17.13 -11.15
CA TYR A 303 -17.69 18.23 -10.73
C TYR A 303 -18.24 19.01 -9.52
N GLN A 304 -19.56 19.16 -9.41
CA GLN A 304 -20.19 19.84 -8.26
C GLN A 304 -20.07 19.04 -6.95
N GLU A 305 -19.94 17.72 -7.04
CA GLU A 305 -19.78 16.84 -5.88
C GLU A 305 -18.31 16.60 -5.52
N GLN A 306 -17.41 16.63 -6.50
CA GLN A 306 -16.00 16.27 -6.33
C GLN A 306 -15.10 17.48 -5.99
N CYS A 307 -15.36 18.66 -6.56
CA CYS A 307 -14.47 19.82 -6.43
C CYS A 307 -14.43 20.35 -4.99
N GLY A 308 -13.26 20.26 -4.34
CA GLY A 308 -13.07 20.58 -2.93
C GLY A 308 -13.21 19.38 -1.99
N VAL A 309 -13.68 18.23 -2.48
CA VAL A 309 -13.89 16.98 -1.73
C VAL A 309 -12.76 15.98 -2.00
N GLU A 310 -12.50 15.62 -3.26
CA GLU A 310 -11.53 14.55 -3.59
C GLU A 310 -10.08 14.91 -3.25
N GLU A 311 -9.72 16.20 -3.33
CA GLU A 311 -8.42 16.68 -2.84
C GLU A 311 -8.28 16.63 -1.30
N ASN A 312 -9.39 16.48 -0.57
CA ASN A 312 -9.46 16.48 0.89
C ASN A 312 -9.77 15.10 1.52
N HIS A 313 -10.48 14.20 0.82
CA HIS A 313 -10.73 12.84 1.30
C HIS A 313 -9.45 11.99 1.22
N ILE A 314 -9.33 10.98 2.09
CA ILE A 314 -8.18 10.05 2.09
C ILE A 314 -8.14 9.27 0.78
N PHE A 315 -9.28 8.68 0.40
CA PHE A 315 -9.46 7.88 -0.79
C PHE A 315 -10.95 7.54 -1.04
N ASP A 316 -11.58 8.05 -2.10
CA ASP A 316 -12.81 7.44 -2.62
C ASP A 316 -12.46 6.29 -3.58
N ASN A 317 -12.98 5.09 -3.29
CA ASN A 317 -12.59 3.89 -4.03
C ASN A 317 -13.07 3.91 -5.49
N HIS A 318 -14.29 4.37 -5.77
CA HIS A 318 -14.87 4.34 -7.12
C HIS A 318 -14.30 5.46 -8.00
N PHE A 319 -14.04 6.62 -7.39
CA PHE A 319 -13.45 7.78 -8.02
C PHE A 319 -12.06 7.45 -8.60
N TRP A 320 -11.16 6.98 -7.75
CA TRP A 320 -9.79 6.65 -8.11
C TRP A 320 -9.67 5.40 -9.00
N GLN A 321 -10.57 4.43 -8.86
CA GLN A 321 -10.66 3.28 -9.77
C GLN A 321 -10.99 3.71 -11.21
N GLN A 322 -12.07 4.49 -11.40
CA GLN A 322 -12.50 4.81 -12.75
C GLN A 322 -13.28 6.11 -12.98
N ASN A 323 -14.00 6.68 -12.00
CA ASN A 323 -14.82 7.86 -12.30
C ASN A 323 -13.92 9.03 -12.73
N MET A 324 -12.84 9.30 -11.99
CA MET A 324 -11.86 10.34 -12.31
C MET A 324 -11.33 10.22 -13.74
N ARG A 325 -10.89 9.01 -14.14
CA ARG A 325 -10.38 8.75 -15.49
C ARG A 325 -11.45 9.01 -16.54
N ILE A 326 -12.68 8.51 -16.34
CA ILE A 326 -13.73 8.60 -17.36
C ILE A 326 -14.22 10.05 -17.51
N LEU A 327 -14.29 10.81 -16.41
CA LEU A 327 -14.61 12.23 -16.43
C LEU A 327 -13.46 13.05 -17.05
N THR A 328 -12.19 12.71 -16.77
CA THR A 328 -11.03 13.26 -17.49
C THR A 328 -11.12 12.97 -18.99
N GLN A 329 -11.50 11.75 -19.39
CA GLN A 329 -11.68 11.36 -20.78
C GLN A 329 -12.79 12.17 -21.47
N ALA A 330 -13.94 12.37 -20.82
CA ALA A 330 -15.03 13.20 -21.33
C ALA A 330 -14.61 14.68 -21.46
N ALA A 331 -13.97 15.25 -20.43
CA ALA A 331 -13.51 16.64 -20.46
C ALA A 331 -12.45 16.87 -21.57
N PHE A 332 -11.49 15.95 -21.72
CA PHE A 332 -10.50 15.93 -22.80
C PHE A 332 -11.11 15.71 -24.21
N LEU A 333 -12.37 15.26 -24.32
CA LEU A 333 -13.09 15.23 -25.59
C LEU A 333 -13.83 16.54 -25.90
N LEU A 334 -14.14 17.37 -24.89
CA LEU A 334 -14.99 18.56 -25.03
C LEU A 334 -14.29 19.91 -24.81
N TYR A 335 -13.11 19.94 -24.21
CA TYR A 335 -12.32 21.16 -23.88
C TYR A 335 -11.97 22.11 -25.05
N ASP A 336 -12.22 21.71 -26.31
CA ASP A 336 -12.00 22.53 -27.51
C ASP A 336 -13.25 22.70 -28.39
N LYS A 337 -14.44 22.40 -27.85
CA LYS A 337 -15.74 22.60 -28.50
C LYS A 337 -16.28 23.96 -28.06
N ALA A 338 -16.58 24.85 -29.00
CA ALA A 338 -16.93 26.25 -28.70
C ALA A 338 -18.22 26.39 -27.87
N GLU A 339 -19.08 25.37 -27.94
CA GLU A 339 -20.35 25.24 -27.22
C GLU A 339 -20.17 24.85 -25.74
N TYR A 340 -19.00 24.33 -25.36
CA TYR A 340 -18.77 23.68 -24.05
C TYR A 340 -17.44 24.07 -23.37
N ALA A 341 -16.50 24.70 -24.07
CA ALA A 341 -15.14 24.93 -23.58
C ALA A 341 -15.09 25.73 -22.26
N ASP A 342 -15.96 26.72 -22.09
CA ASP A 342 -16.02 27.56 -20.88
C ASP A 342 -16.35 26.76 -19.61
N GLU A 343 -17.08 25.64 -19.73
CA GLU A 343 -17.34 24.69 -18.64
C GLU A 343 -16.31 23.55 -18.61
N ALA A 344 -15.95 23.01 -19.77
CA ALA A 344 -15.11 21.82 -19.87
C ALA A 344 -13.62 22.09 -19.54
N LEU A 345 -13.11 23.30 -19.78
CA LEU A 345 -11.71 23.64 -19.48
C LEU A 345 -11.41 23.70 -17.96
N PRO A 346 -12.20 24.40 -17.11
CA PRO A 346 -12.03 24.34 -15.66
C PRO A 346 -12.11 22.92 -15.09
N ILE A 347 -13.10 22.14 -15.53
CA ILE A 347 -13.29 20.74 -15.10
C ILE A 347 -12.10 19.87 -15.52
N PHE A 348 -11.57 20.07 -16.73
CA PHE A 348 -10.40 19.34 -17.20
C PHE A 348 -9.13 19.73 -16.43
N LYS A 349 -8.94 21.03 -16.13
CA LYS A 349 -7.84 21.49 -15.29
C LYS A 349 -7.92 20.85 -13.91
N TYR A 350 -9.09 20.87 -13.26
CA TYR A 350 -9.28 20.24 -11.96
C TYR A 350 -8.82 18.78 -11.91
N TYR A 351 -9.22 17.93 -12.87
CA TYR A 351 -8.76 16.53 -12.85
C TYR A 351 -7.27 16.36 -13.16
N TYR A 352 -6.66 17.25 -13.95
CA TYR A 352 -5.20 17.26 -14.13
C TYR A 352 -4.50 17.64 -12.82
N GLU A 353 -4.91 18.73 -12.18
CA GLU A 353 -4.33 19.22 -10.92
C GLU A 353 -4.54 18.26 -9.74
N LEU A 354 -5.68 17.55 -9.70
CA LEU A 354 -5.95 16.54 -8.68
C LEU A 354 -5.06 15.31 -8.86
N TRP A 355 -4.76 14.93 -10.11
CA TRP A 355 -3.81 13.86 -10.39
C TRP A 355 -2.39 14.25 -9.97
N THR A 356 -1.94 15.47 -10.28
CA THR A 356 -0.61 15.95 -9.88
C THR A 356 -0.48 16.14 -8.36
N ALA A 357 -1.58 16.39 -7.64
CA ALA A 357 -1.60 16.56 -6.19
C ALA A 357 -1.80 15.27 -5.38
N ARG A 358 -2.64 14.32 -5.83
CA ARG A 358 -3.11 13.17 -5.01
C ARG A 358 -2.95 11.81 -5.69
N ALA A 359 -2.31 11.71 -6.86
CA ALA A 359 -2.12 10.44 -7.57
C ALA A 359 -0.65 10.08 -7.82
N PRO A 360 -0.30 8.78 -7.87
CA PRO A 360 -1.12 7.62 -7.49
C PRO A 360 -1.25 7.47 -5.96
N ALA A 361 -2.03 6.48 -5.51
CA ALA A 361 -2.07 5.99 -4.13
C ALA A 361 -2.22 7.10 -3.05
N SER A 362 -3.19 8.00 -3.26
CA SER A 362 -3.53 9.17 -2.42
C SER A 362 -2.48 10.29 -2.31
N GLY A 363 -1.35 10.17 -3.00
CA GLY A 363 -0.21 11.10 -2.93
C GLY A 363 0.67 10.92 -1.69
N PHE A 364 0.30 10.00 -0.78
CA PHE A 364 0.92 9.83 0.53
C PHE A 364 1.64 8.48 0.71
N ASN A 365 2.02 7.84 -0.39
CA ASN A 365 2.70 6.54 -0.43
C ASN A 365 3.68 6.52 -1.63
N ARG A 366 4.97 6.25 -1.38
CA ARG A 366 6.01 6.07 -2.40
C ARG A 366 6.46 4.62 -2.58
N ASP A 367 5.99 3.72 -1.72
CA ASP A 367 6.44 2.34 -1.56
C ASP A 367 6.08 1.44 -2.75
N GLY A 368 5.16 1.87 -3.62
CA GLY A 368 4.68 1.09 -4.77
C GLY A 368 3.57 0.09 -4.43
N ILE A 369 3.35 -0.25 -3.15
CA ILE A 369 2.19 -1.06 -2.76
C ILE A 369 0.90 -0.23 -2.76
N TRP A 370 -0.24 -0.90 -2.84
CA TRP A 370 -1.55 -0.27 -2.81
C TRP A 370 -2.11 -0.25 -1.39
N HIS A 371 -2.32 0.93 -0.81
CA HIS A 371 -2.71 1.08 0.61
C HIS A 371 -4.10 0.51 0.94
N ASN A 372 -4.97 0.31 -0.07
CA ASN A 372 -6.27 -0.37 0.07
C ASN A 372 -6.17 -1.89 -0.12
N GLY A 373 -4.96 -2.46 -0.11
CA GLY A 373 -4.72 -3.89 -0.14
C GLY A 373 -4.47 -4.49 -1.53
N THR A 374 -3.91 -5.71 -1.51
CA THR A 374 -3.48 -6.46 -2.71
C THR A 374 -4.67 -6.95 -3.54
N GLY A 375 -5.75 -7.39 -2.89
CA GLY A 375 -6.99 -7.84 -3.54
C GLY A 375 -7.73 -6.74 -4.29
N TYR A 376 -7.57 -5.48 -3.85
CA TYR A 376 -8.24 -4.30 -4.41
C TYR A 376 -7.41 -3.52 -5.46
N PHE A 377 -6.10 -3.78 -5.52
CA PHE A 377 -5.21 -3.20 -6.53
C PHE A 377 -5.67 -3.41 -7.99
N PRO A 378 -6.11 -4.61 -8.43
CA PRO A 378 -6.48 -4.87 -9.84
C PRO A 378 -7.52 -3.90 -10.41
N ALA A 379 -8.48 -3.44 -9.61
CA ALA A 379 -9.53 -2.52 -10.05
C ALA A 379 -9.00 -1.14 -10.48
N ASN A 380 -7.80 -0.76 -10.01
CA ASN A 380 -7.18 0.54 -10.25
C ASN A 380 -6.21 0.52 -11.46
N VAL A 381 -5.75 -0.66 -11.88
CA VAL A 381 -4.74 -0.86 -12.94
C VAL A 381 -5.03 -0.08 -14.22
N LYS A 382 -6.28 -0.07 -14.70
CA LYS A 382 -6.62 0.63 -15.95
C LYS A 382 -6.39 2.14 -15.85
N THR A 383 -6.64 2.72 -14.68
CA THR A 383 -6.44 4.15 -14.41
C THR A 383 -4.97 4.47 -14.16
N LEU A 384 -4.27 3.62 -13.40
CA LEU A 384 -2.82 3.68 -13.16
C LEU A 384 -1.96 3.48 -14.43
N ALA A 385 -2.50 2.88 -15.50
CA ALA A 385 -1.84 2.81 -16.80
C ALA A 385 -2.29 3.93 -17.76
N TYR A 386 -3.61 4.18 -17.88
CA TYR A 386 -4.14 5.12 -18.86
C TYR A 386 -3.79 6.58 -18.57
N MET A 387 -3.95 7.03 -17.32
CA MET A 387 -3.73 8.42 -16.93
C MET A 387 -2.28 8.87 -17.15
N PRO A 388 -1.24 8.15 -16.65
CA PRO A 388 0.13 8.55 -16.93
C PRO A 388 0.51 8.34 -18.40
N ALA A 389 -0.06 7.37 -19.13
CA ALA A 389 0.18 7.26 -20.58
C ALA A 389 -0.35 8.47 -21.38
N LEU A 390 -1.57 8.91 -21.08
CA LEU A 390 -2.16 10.11 -21.70
C LEU A 390 -1.39 11.37 -21.29
N PHE A 391 -1.14 11.55 -19.99
CA PHE A 391 -0.51 12.77 -19.48
C PHE A 391 0.95 12.87 -19.89
N SER A 392 1.71 11.76 -19.92
CA SER A 392 3.11 11.80 -20.35
C SER A 392 3.27 12.11 -21.83
N TYR A 393 2.37 11.58 -22.67
CA TYR A 393 2.40 11.85 -24.09
C TYR A 393 2.02 13.30 -24.44
N VAL A 394 1.00 13.86 -23.77
CA VAL A 394 0.55 15.23 -24.05
C VAL A 394 1.46 16.27 -23.40
N ALA A 395 1.76 16.16 -22.09
CA ALA A 395 2.65 17.10 -21.40
C ALA A 395 4.14 16.94 -21.76
N ARG A 396 4.50 15.88 -22.50
CA ARG A 396 5.88 15.51 -22.89
C ARG A 396 6.83 15.30 -21.69
N PHE A 397 6.29 14.83 -20.57
CA PHE A 397 6.98 14.63 -19.30
C PHE A 397 6.61 13.26 -18.72
N ASP A 398 7.57 12.45 -18.30
CA ASP A 398 7.27 11.08 -17.85
C ASP A 398 6.70 11.03 -16.41
N PHE A 399 5.38 10.81 -16.31
CA PHE A 399 4.68 10.65 -15.05
C PHE A 399 5.05 9.35 -14.29
N LEU A 400 5.63 8.35 -14.96
CA LEU A 400 6.12 7.12 -14.32
C LEU A 400 7.46 7.34 -13.58
N GLN A 401 8.02 8.55 -13.62
CA GLN A 401 9.11 8.95 -12.72
C GLN A 401 8.64 9.22 -11.28
N HIS A 402 7.33 9.30 -11.01
CA HIS A 402 6.84 9.45 -9.64
C HIS A 402 7.31 8.27 -8.77
N PRO A 403 7.82 8.48 -7.54
CA PRO A 403 8.47 7.43 -6.74
C PRO A 403 7.64 6.15 -6.56
N TRP A 404 6.32 6.26 -6.43
CA TRP A 404 5.43 5.09 -6.36
C TRP A 404 5.53 4.18 -7.60
N TYR A 405 5.52 4.73 -8.82
CA TYR A 405 5.68 3.94 -10.05
C TYR A 405 7.10 3.35 -10.16
N ARG A 406 8.11 4.05 -9.63
CA ARG A 406 9.52 3.58 -9.60
C ARG A 406 9.74 2.44 -8.59
N ASN A 407 8.86 2.24 -7.62
CA ASN A 407 8.87 1.11 -6.68
C ASN A 407 7.84 0.02 -7.03
N ALA A 408 6.84 0.31 -7.86
CA ALA A 408 5.70 -0.57 -8.12
C ALA A 408 6.09 -1.95 -8.67
N GLY A 409 7.10 -2.08 -9.55
CA GLY A 409 7.55 -3.39 -10.03
C GLY A 409 8.05 -4.30 -8.91
N ARG A 410 8.88 -3.75 -8.02
CA ARG A 410 9.36 -4.43 -6.81
C ARG A 410 8.22 -4.70 -5.80
N ALA A 411 7.28 -3.78 -5.64
CA ALA A 411 6.12 -3.96 -4.77
C ALA A 411 5.25 -5.17 -5.18
N LEU A 412 4.99 -5.32 -6.49
CA LEU A 412 4.18 -6.41 -7.05
C LEU A 412 4.87 -7.76 -6.88
N ALA A 413 6.19 -7.82 -7.12
CA ALA A 413 6.99 -9.03 -7.00
C ALA A 413 6.90 -9.68 -5.61
N TYR A 414 7.00 -8.90 -4.52
CA TYR A 414 7.06 -9.43 -3.16
C TYR A 414 5.66 -9.59 -2.53
N THR A 415 4.69 -8.72 -2.83
CA THR A 415 3.35 -8.82 -2.21
C THR A 415 2.39 -9.81 -2.89
N ASN A 416 2.67 -10.18 -4.14
CA ASN A 416 1.83 -11.09 -4.94
C ASN A 416 2.66 -11.84 -6.01
N PRO A 417 3.68 -12.64 -5.63
CA PRO A 417 4.63 -13.25 -6.57
C PRO A 417 3.98 -14.18 -7.62
N PRO A 418 4.66 -14.42 -8.77
CA PRO A 418 4.25 -15.44 -9.74
C PRO A 418 4.14 -16.84 -9.10
N ASP A 419 3.18 -17.65 -9.58
CA ASP A 419 2.90 -19.00 -9.09
C ASP A 419 2.74 -19.12 -7.55
N SER A 420 2.12 -18.09 -6.96
CA SER A 420 1.82 -17.99 -5.54
C SER A 420 0.47 -17.29 -5.31
N LYS A 421 -0.13 -17.53 -4.14
CA LYS A 421 -1.11 -16.62 -3.54
C LYS A 421 -0.48 -15.29 -3.17
N SER A 422 -1.34 -14.28 -2.97
CA SER A 422 -0.97 -13.02 -2.33
C SER A 422 -0.69 -13.23 -0.84
N THR A 423 0.49 -12.81 -0.38
CA THR A 423 0.83 -12.73 1.05
C THR A 423 0.15 -11.53 1.73
N GLY A 424 -0.17 -10.48 0.96
CA GLY A 424 -0.62 -9.19 1.49
C GLY A 424 -2.04 -9.17 2.06
N PHE A 425 -2.47 -7.97 2.43
CA PHE A 425 -3.69 -7.71 3.20
C PHE A 425 -4.77 -6.96 2.40
N GLY A 426 -5.91 -6.70 3.04
CA GLY A 426 -7.06 -5.95 2.52
C GLY A 426 -8.12 -6.82 1.85
N ASP A 427 -9.25 -6.20 1.51
CA ASP A 427 -10.41 -6.88 0.93
C ASP A 427 -10.06 -7.65 -0.36
N ASN A 428 -10.56 -8.89 -0.47
CA ASN A 428 -10.30 -9.86 -1.55
C ASN A 428 -8.81 -10.29 -1.68
N SER A 429 -7.97 -10.12 -0.66
CA SER A 429 -6.55 -10.53 -0.69
C SER A 429 -6.33 -12.05 -0.62
N GLU A 430 -7.30 -12.80 -0.11
CA GLU A 430 -7.29 -14.26 0.07
C GLU A 430 -7.62 -15.07 -1.19
N ASN A 431 -8.06 -14.39 -2.25
CA ASN A 431 -8.74 -15.00 -3.38
C ASN A 431 -7.81 -15.31 -4.57
N GLY A 432 -7.79 -16.59 -4.97
CA GLY A 432 -7.07 -17.10 -6.13
C GLY A 432 -5.65 -17.57 -5.82
N ASP A 433 -5.26 -18.70 -6.43
CA ASP A 433 -3.97 -19.38 -6.22
C ASP A 433 -2.83 -18.84 -7.12
N GLN A 434 -3.11 -17.81 -7.91
CA GLN A 434 -2.17 -17.10 -8.79
C GLN A 434 -2.53 -15.61 -8.89
N PRO A 435 -1.60 -14.73 -9.29
CA PRO A 435 -1.87 -13.30 -9.46
C PRO A 435 -2.98 -12.97 -10.47
N ASN A 436 -3.67 -11.86 -10.25
CA ASN A 436 -4.71 -11.38 -11.16
C ASN A 436 -4.12 -10.97 -12.53
N ARG A 437 -4.84 -11.26 -13.63
CA ARG A 437 -4.47 -10.85 -15.00
C ARG A 437 -4.12 -9.36 -15.15
N LEU A 438 -4.76 -8.48 -14.36
CA LEU A 438 -4.51 -7.04 -14.37
C LEU A 438 -3.19 -6.70 -13.65
N THR A 439 -2.86 -7.39 -12.56
CA THR A 439 -1.56 -7.29 -11.88
C THR A 439 -0.42 -7.63 -12.85
N ALA A 440 -0.53 -8.75 -13.55
CA ALA A 440 0.44 -9.17 -14.58
C ALA A 440 0.51 -8.19 -15.77
N ALA A 441 -0.65 -7.72 -16.27
CA ALA A 441 -0.68 -6.76 -17.39
C ALA A 441 -0.14 -5.37 -17.00
N PHE A 442 -0.23 -4.99 -15.73
CA PHE A 442 0.38 -3.76 -15.22
C PHE A 442 1.90 -3.88 -15.11
N ALA A 443 2.42 -5.04 -14.69
CA ALA A 443 3.85 -5.33 -14.74
C ALA A 443 4.40 -5.27 -16.18
N ASP A 444 3.69 -5.86 -17.17
CA ASP A 444 4.02 -5.76 -18.60
C ASP A 444 4.04 -4.30 -19.10
N TYR A 445 3.06 -3.48 -18.67
CA TYR A 445 3.02 -2.05 -18.99
C TYR A 445 4.20 -1.28 -18.37
N LEU A 446 4.48 -1.46 -17.07
CA LEU A 446 5.61 -0.82 -16.40
C LEU A 446 6.94 -1.22 -17.03
N ALA A 447 7.19 -2.51 -17.26
CA ALA A 447 8.44 -3.00 -17.83
C ALA A 447 8.73 -2.40 -19.21
N ARG A 448 7.70 -2.23 -20.05
CA ARG A 448 7.82 -1.58 -21.38
C ARG A 448 8.03 -0.06 -21.32
N GLU A 449 7.46 0.62 -20.34
CA GLU A 449 7.56 2.08 -20.24
C GLU A 449 8.77 2.56 -19.42
N THR A 450 9.18 1.85 -18.37
CA THR A 450 10.23 2.28 -17.42
C THR A 450 11.51 1.45 -17.47
N GLY A 451 11.46 0.22 -18.01
CA GLY A 451 12.56 -0.73 -17.95
C GLY A 451 12.78 -1.39 -16.57
N ASP A 452 11.79 -1.33 -15.67
CA ASP A 452 11.84 -1.98 -14.35
C ASP A 452 12.05 -3.50 -14.47
N ALA A 453 13.14 -4.00 -13.88
CA ALA A 453 13.54 -5.41 -13.96
C ALA A 453 12.66 -6.35 -13.12
N TYR A 454 12.13 -5.90 -11.98
CA TYR A 454 11.17 -6.70 -11.20
C TYR A 454 9.85 -6.84 -11.96
N ALA A 455 9.36 -5.75 -12.56
CA ALA A 455 8.18 -5.79 -13.43
C ALA A 455 8.41 -6.65 -14.69
N GLY A 456 9.61 -6.57 -15.28
CA GLY A 456 9.99 -7.34 -16.47
C GLY A 456 10.09 -8.84 -16.21
N TRP A 457 10.70 -9.24 -15.09
CA TRP A 457 10.67 -10.63 -14.60
C TRP A 457 9.24 -11.11 -14.36
N TYR A 458 8.47 -10.35 -13.57
CA TYR A 458 7.10 -10.69 -13.20
C TYR A 458 6.19 -10.89 -14.42
N ALA A 459 6.29 -10.02 -15.43
CA ALA A 459 5.57 -10.13 -16.68
C ALA A 459 6.11 -11.26 -17.60
N GLY A 460 7.37 -11.65 -17.43
CA GLY A 460 8.01 -12.79 -18.07
C GLY A 460 7.42 -14.12 -17.60
N GLU A 461 7.32 -14.32 -16.29
CA GLU A 461 6.70 -15.51 -15.68
C GLU A 461 5.19 -15.51 -15.93
N CYS A 462 4.49 -14.41 -15.62
CA CYS A 462 3.05 -14.27 -15.77
C CYS A 462 2.56 -14.10 -17.24
N GLN A 463 3.34 -14.53 -18.24
CA GLN A 463 3.03 -14.40 -19.68
C GLN A 463 1.65 -14.94 -20.11
N SER A 464 1.13 -15.96 -19.42
CA SER A 464 -0.21 -16.50 -19.67
C SER A 464 -1.30 -15.52 -19.24
N LEU A 465 -1.12 -14.85 -18.10
CA LEU A 465 -2.02 -13.87 -17.51
C LEU A 465 -1.99 -12.54 -18.28
N VAL A 466 -0.80 -12.07 -18.67
CA VAL A 466 -0.62 -10.89 -19.54
C VAL A 466 -1.44 -11.04 -20.83
N ARG A 467 -1.39 -12.21 -21.48
CA ARG A 467 -2.15 -12.49 -22.72
C ARG A 467 -3.66 -12.66 -22.50
N GLN A 468 -4.11 -12.99 -21.29
CA GLN A 468 -5.53 -13.11 -20.98
C GLN A 468 -6.20 -11.75 -20.77
N ASP A 469 -5.45 -10.78 -20.22
CA ASP A 469 -5.93 -9.41 -20.06
C ASP A 469 -6.40 -8.79 -21.38
N TYR A 470 -7.50 -8.04 -21.30
CA TYR A 470 -8.13 -7.33 -22.40
C TYR A 470 -8.25 -5.82 -22.18
N GLU A 471 -7.95 -5.31 -20.97
CA GLU A 471 -8.08 -3.87 -20.68
C GLU A 471 -6.86 -3.08 -21.16
N LEU A 472 -5.65 -3.66 -21.09
CA LEU A 472 -4.41 -3.07 -21.62
C LEU A 472 -3.98 -3.67 -22.97
N ARG A 473 -4.78 -4.59 -23.54
CA ARG A 473 -4.52 -5.21 -24.86
C ARG A 473 -4.29 -4.19 -25.98
N LEU A 474 -5.08 -3.11 -26.03
CA LEU A 474 -4.91 -2.09 -27.09
C LEU A 474 -3.52 -1.45 -27.05
N TYR A 475 -2.99 -1.20 -25.84
CA TYR A 475 -1.63 -0.72 -25.64
C TYR A 475 -0.61 -1.79 -26.08
N ARG A 476 -0.72 -3.05 -25.60
CA ARG A 476 0.23 -4.14 -25.97
C ARG A 476 0.25 -4.45 -27.46
N MET A 477 -0.90 -4.39 -28.14
CA MET A 477 -0.99 -4.59 -29.60
C MET A 477 -0.41 -3.44 -30.42
N CYS A 478 -0.11 -2.29 -29.78
CA CYS A 478 0.59 -1.17 -30.39
C CYS A 478 2.07 -1.08 -29.96
N SER A 479 2.39 -1.39 -28.71
CA SER A 479 3.74 -1.24 -28.14
C SER A 479 4.66 -2.37 -28.58
N ASN A 480 5.60 -2.06 -29.48
CA ASN A 480 6.67 -2.97 -29.92
C ASN A 480 7.88 -3.02 -28.96
N ARG A 481 7.79 -2.37 -27.80
CA ARG A 481 8.86 -2.32 -26.79
C ARG A 481 9.05 -3.67 -26.09
N THR A 482 10.29 -3.98 -25.73
CA THR A 482 10.73 -5.18 -25.02
C THR A 482 11.45 -4.82 -23.73
N TYR A 483 11.53 -5.76 -22.80
CA TYR A 483 12.18 -5.64 -21.49
C TYR A 483 12.94 -6.94 -21.16
N GLU A 484 13.89 -6.87 -20.23
CA GLU A 484 14.55 -8.06 -19.68
C GLU A 484 13.61 -8.78 -18.70
N SER A 485 13.68 -10.11 -18.65
CA SER A 485 12.81 -10.95 -17.80
C SER A 485 13.56 -11.75 -16.74
N ALA A 486 14.76 -11.31 -16.34
CA ALA A 486 15.49 -11.89 -15.23
C ALA A 486 15.17 -11.13 -13.93
N LEU A 487 14.93 -11.86 -12.84
CA LEU A 487 14.93 -11.27 -11.50
C LEU A 487 16.33 -10.68 -11.22
N PRO A 488 16.45 -9.50 -10.58
CA PRO A 488 17.76 -8.97 -10.19
C PRO A 488 18.56 -9.96 -9.33
N GLU A 489 19.86 -10.09 -9.61
CA GLU A 489 20.76 -11.01 -8.87
C GLU A 489 20.94 -10.59 -7.41
N ASP A 490 20.70 -9.31 -7.11
CA ASP A 490 20.72 -8.62 -5.82
C ASP A 490 19.32 -8.46 -5.19
N ALA A 491 18.35 -9.30 -5.57
CA ALA A 491 17.00 -9.28 -5.00
C ALA A 491 17.02 -9.61 -3.50
N ALA A 492 16.89 -8.57 -2.68
CA ALA A 492 16.91 -8.64 -1.22
C ALA A 492 15.86 -9.62 -0.65
N LYS A 493 16.16 -10.25 0.49
CA LYS A 493 15.20 -11.13 1.20
C LYS A 493 14.06 -10.40 1.91
N MET A 494 14.04 -9.07 1.84
CA MET A 494 13.08 -8.18 2.49
C MET A 494 12.81 -6.95 1.63
N VAL A 495 11.57 -6.47 1.63
CA VAL A 495 11.26 -5.05 1.39
C VAL A 495 10.39 -4.50 2.52
N TRP A 496 10.77 -3.32 3.03
CA TRP A 496 9.96 -2.52 3.96
C TRP A 496 9.23 -1.41 3.20
N TYR A 497 7.91 -1.44 3.24
CA TYR A 497 7.01 -0.42 2.71
C TYR A 497 6.68 0.55 3.85
N SER A 498 7.43 1.66 3.91
CA SER A 498 7.58 2.47 5.12
C SER A 498 6.62 3.66 5.23
N ASP A 499 6.04 4.11 4.11
CA ASP A 499 4.95 5.08 4.12
C ASP A 499 3.61 4.36 4.40
N ALA A 500 3.45 3.13 3.89
CA ALA A 500 2.25 2.31 4.03
C ALA A 500 2.18 1.46 5.31
N GLY A 501 3.33 1.09 5.91
CA GLY A 501 3.40 0.31 7.14
C GLY A 501 3.24 -1.21 6.94
N GLU A 502 3.94 -1.76 5.95
CA GLU A 502 3.99 -3.21 5.70
C GLU A 502 5.42 -3.67 5.43
N VAL A 503 5.75 -4.93 5.72
CA VAL A 503 7.02 -5.58 5.36
C VAL A 503 6.70 -6.90 4.67
N SER A 504 7.45 -7.25 3.62
CA SER A 504 7.40 -8.59 3.02
C SER A 504 8.80 -9.22 3.03
N MET A 505 8.87 -10.50 3.40
CA MET A 505 10.09 -11.29 3.60
C MET A 505 9.98 -12.60 2.81
N HIS A 506 11.04 -13.00 2.13
CA HIS A 506 11.08 -14.20 1.28
C HIS A 506 12.39 -14.95 1.48
N SER A 507 12.35 -16.28 1.51
CA SER A 507 13.58 -17.08 1.48
C SER A 507 14.10 -17.32 0.06
N HIS A 508 13.19 -17.42 -0.93
CA HIS A 508 13.47 -17.75 -2.33
C HIS A 508 12.47 -17.09 -3.32
N LEU A 509 12.30 -15.76 -3.28
CA LEU A 509 11.34 -14.99 -4.12
C LEU A 509 11.22 -15.45 -5.59
N GLY A 510 12.34 -15.79 -6.23
CA GLY A 510 12.37 -16.25 -7.63
C GLY A 510 11.99 -17.72 -7.87
N ASN A 511 11.52 -18.45 -6.86
CA ASN A 511 11.25 -19.88 -6.89
C ASN A 511 10.15 -20.23 -5.86
N ALA A 512 8.91 -19.92 -6.21
CA ALA A 512 7.74 -20.10 -5.34
C ALA A 512 7.71 -21.47 -4.65
N GLY A 513 7.98 -22.57 -5.38
CA GLY A 513 8.00 -23.94 -4.86
C GLY A 513 9.08 -24.27 -3.80
N ASN A 514 9.96 -23.33 -3.44
CA ASN A 514 10.88 -23.41 -2.31
C ASN A 514 10.80 -22.18 -1.38
N ASP A 515 9.91 -21.22 -1.66
CA ASP A 515 9.82 -19.96 -0.95
C ASP A 515 8.96 -20.07 0.31
N LEU A 516 9.49 -19.57 1.42
CA LEU A 516 8.75 -19.23 2.63
C LEU A 516 8.53 -17.73 2.60
N ALA A 517 7.30 -17.31 2.31
CA ALA A 517 6.94 -15.92 2.11
C ALA A 517 6.07 -15.42 3.27
N LEU A 518 6.48 -14.32 3.90
CA LEU A 518 5.77 -13.69 5.02
C LEU A 518 5.51 -12.22 4.70
N SER A 519 4.28 -11.76 4.90
CA SER A 519 3.97 -10.32 4.98
C SER A 519 3.45 -9.97 6.37
N PHE A 520 3.89 -8.83 6.88
CA PHE A 520 3.59 -8.31 8.22
C PHE A 520 3.11 -6.86 8.13
N ARG A 521 1.99 -6.56 8.79
CA ARG A 521 1.30 -5.27 8.68
C ARG A 521 1.17 -4.57 10.03
N SER A 522 1.54 -3.29 10.05
CA SER A 522 1.21 -2.36 11.13
C SER A 522 1.21 -0.95 10.53
N SER A 523 0.01 -0.44 10.22
CA SER A 523 -0.21 0.56 9.17
C SER A 523 -0.86 1.84 9.66
N THR A 524 -0.28 2.97 9.24
CA THR A 524 -0.75 4.35 9.49
C THR A 524 -2.09 4.68 8.83
N PHE A 525 -2.56 3.82 7.91
CA PHE A 525 -3.85 3.95 7.21
C PHE A 525 -5.02 3.32 7.97
N GLY A 526 -4.79 2.66 9.11
CA GLY A 526 -5.86 2.07 9.91
C GLY A 526 -6.64 0.96 9.17
N SER A 527 -7.96 0.99 9.34
CA SER A 527 -8.93 -0.05 8.96
C SER A 527 -10.22 0.53 8.33
N GLY A 528 -10.19 1.79 7.91
CA GLY A 528 -11.40 2.58 7.55
C GLY A 528 -11.93 2.44 6.11
N SER A 529 -11.24 1.71 5.21
CA SER A 529 -11.64 1.52 3.80
C SER A 529 -11.53 0.03 3.42
N HIS A 530 -10.93 -0.36 2.29
CA HIS A 530 -10.65 -1.78 1.98
C HIS A 530 -9.46 -2.37 2.77
N THR A 531 -8.91 -1.61 3.72
CA THR A 531 -8.02 -2.10 4.78
C THR A 531 -8.80 -2.84 5.87
N THR A 532 -8.22 -3.88 6.47
CA THR A 532 -8.81 -4.61 7.60
C THR A 532 -8.22 -4.18 8.96
N ALA A 533 -8.83 -4.61 10.06
CA ALA A 533 -8.44 -4.33 11.44
C ALA A 533 -7.30 -5.27 11.90
N SER A 534 -6.20 -5.25 11.14
CA SER A 534 -5.09 -6.21 11.13
C SER A 534 -3.75 -5.63 11.59
N GLN A 535 -3.73 -4.65 12.51
CA GLN A 535 -2.46 -4.13 13.01
C GLN A 535 -1.69 -5.20 13.81
N ASN A 536 -0.38 -5.25 13.61
CA ASN A 536 0.54 -6.31 14.04
C ASN A 536 0.15 -7.74 13.59
N ALA A 537 -0.65 -7.88 12.53
CA ALA A 537 -0.93 -9.20 11.93
C ALA A 537 0.15 -9.62 10.92
N PHE A 538 0.35 -10.93 10.79
CA PHE A 538 1.16 -11.53 9.73
C PHE A 538 0.35 -12.54 8.90
N ASN A 539 0.74 -12.76 7.65
CA ASN A 539 0.35 -13.91 6.84
C ASN A 539 1.63 -14.67 6.45
N LEU A 540 1.57 -16.00 6.40
CA LEU A 540 2.68 -16.89 6.08
C LEU A 540 2.25 -17.90 5.00
N LEU A 541 2.97 -17.90 3.88
CA LEU A 541 2.85 -18.88 2.80
C LEU A 541 4.10 -19.73 2.70
N PHE A 542 3.96 -20.97 2.22
CA PHE A 542 5.07 -21.80 1.77
C PHE A 542 4.67 -22.49 0.47
N LYS A 543 5.62 -22.62 -0.47
CA LYS A 543 5.35 -23.09 -1.84
C LYS A 543 4.38 -22.23 -2.66
N GLY A 544 3.98 -21.08 -2.13
CA GLY A 544 2.91 -20.22 -2.65
C GLY A 544 1.53 -20.45 -2.01
N HIS A 545 1.41 -21.39 -1.06
CA HIS A 545 0.15 -21.87 -0.46
C HIS A 545 0.04 -21.45 1.02
N ASP A 546 -1.18 -21.32 1.55
CA ASP A 546 -1.43 -20.76 2.89
C ASP A 546 -0.97 -21.69 4.03
N VAL A 547 0.03 -21.27 4.82
CA VAL A 547 0.42 -21.96 6.06
C VAL A 547 -0.44 -21.43 7.22
N TYR A 548 -0.30 -20.13 7.49
CA TYR A 548 -1.08 -19.39 8.48
C TYR A 548 -1.52 -18.06 7.90
N ARG A 549 -2.83 -17.81 7.81
CA ARG A 549 -3.38 -16.70 7.02
C ARG A 549 -4.59 -16.07 7.69
N SER A 550 -4.71 -14.74 7.57
CA SER A 550 -5.96 -14.02 7.78
C SER A 550 -7.14 -14.73 7.11
N THR A 551 -8.26 -14.86 7.84
CA THR A 551 -9.34 -15.82 7.59
C THR A 551 -10.65 -15.13 7.21
N GLY A 552 -11.63 -15.92 6.73
CA GLY A 552 -12.90 -15.44 6.18
C GLY A 552 -12.85 -15.26 4.67
N TYR A 553 -13.94 -14.74 4.10
CA TYR A 553 -14.13 -14.59 2.66
C TYR A 553 -14.79 -13.25 2.32
N TYR A 554 -14.21 -12.48 1.42
CA TYR A 554 -14.80 -11.23 0.96
C TYR A 554 -15.97 -11.49 0.00
N GLN A 555 -17.21 -11.29 0.48
CA GLN A 555 -18.43 -11.46 -0.34
C GLN A 555 -19.13 -10.11 -0.63
N ALA A 556 -19.30 -9.26 0.39
CA ALA A 556 -19.64 -7.85 0.22
C ALA A 556 -18.87 -6.97 1.23
N PHE A 557 -18.80 -5.67 0.96
CA PHE A 557 -18.04 -4.70 1.78
C PHE A 557 -18.55 -4.55 3.23
N ALA A 558 -19.84 -4.79 3.43
CA ALA A 558 -20.55 -4.45 4.68
C ALA A 558 -21.56 -5.53 5.12
N ASP A 559 -21.42 -6.77 4.64
CA ASP A 559 -22.22 -7.87 5.18
C ASP A 559 -21.75 -8.31 6.58
N ALA A 560 -22.58 -9.08 7.28
CA ALA A 560 -22.31 -9.49 8.64
C ALA A 560 -21.10 -10.43 8.80
N HIS A 561 -20.69 -11.16 7.76
CA HIS A 561 -19.47 -11.96 7.77
C HIS A 561 -18.24 -11.07 7.60
N ASN A 562 -18.26 -10.10 6.68
CA ASN A 562 -17.19 -9.11 6.54
C ASN A 562 -16.95 -8.41 7.89
N LEU A 563 -18.01 -7.80 8.45
CA LEU A 563 -17.97 -7.01 9.68
C LEU A 563 -17.58 -7.81 10.94
N MET A 564 -17.65 -9.15 10.95
CA MET A 564 -17.43 -9.96 12.16
C MET A 564 -16.39 -11.08 12.03
N SER A 565 -16.00 -11.49 10.84
CA SER A 565 -15.19 -12.71 10.62
C SER A 565 -14.22 -12.63 9.45
N TYR A 566 -14.01 -11.44 8.89
CA TYR A 566 -12.98 -11.18 7.86
C TYR A 566 -12.21 -9.89 8.13
N ARG A 567 -12.92 -8.78 8.38
CA ARG A 567 -12.33 -7.46 8.66
C ARG A 567 -11.92 -7.27 10.11
N HIS A 568 -12.57 -7.97 11.04
CA HIS A 568 -12.32 -7.85 12.48
C HIS A 568 -10.99 -8.49 12.87
N THR A 569 -10.31 -7.93 13.88
CA THR A 569 -9.05 -8.43 14.44
C THR A 569 -9.07 -9.91 14.81
N ARG A 570 -10.23 -10.50 15.14
CA ARG A 570 -10.41 -11.94 15.40
C ARG A 570 -10.19 -12.86 14.18
N ALA A 571 -10.01 -12.27 12.99
CA ALA A 571 -9.77 -12.96 11.73
C ALA A 571 -8.31 -12.80 11.25
N HIS A 572 -7.40 -12.35 12.12
CA HIS A 572 -6.01 -12.04 11.78
C HIS A 572 -5.06 -12.64 12.81
N ASN A 573 -3.86 -13.05 12.37
CA ASN A 573 -2.85 -13.67 13.25
C ASN A 573 -2.19 -12.60 14.15
N THR A 574 -2.92 -12.11 15.17
CA THR A 574 -2.57 -10.99 16.06
C THR A 574 -3.10 -11.24 17.48
N ILE A 575 -3.48 -10.21 18.23
CA ILE A 575 -3.96 -10.27 19.62
C ILE A 575 -5.40 -9.75 19.72
N LEU A 576 -6.19 -10.27 20.67
CA LEU A 576 -7.34 -9.55 21.27
C LEU A 576 -7.07 -9.26 22.75
N VAL A 577 -7.63 -8.15 23.25
CA VAL A 577 -7.53 -7.73 24.65
C VAL A 577 -8.90 -7.90 25.29
N ASN A 578 -9.04 -8.80 26.27
CA ASN A 578 -10.34 -9.25 26.80
C ASN A 578 -11.31 -9.82 25.74
N GLY A 579 -10.84 -10.15 24.53
CA GLY A 579 -11.65 -10.54 23.37
C GLY A 579 -12.09 -9.36 22.48
N ILE A 580 -11.70 -8.13 22.83
CA ILE A 580 -11.92 -6.91 22.05
C ILE A 580 -10.81 -6.75 21.01
N GLY A 581 -11.21 -6.36 19.80
CA GLY A 581 -10.33 -6.06 18.66
C GLY A 581 -10.16 -4.57 18.41
N GLN A 582 -9.60 -4.27 17.24
CA GLN A 582 -9.36 -2.93 16.72
C GLN A 582 -10.63 -2.45 15.98
N PRO A 583 -11.09 -1.19 16.14
CA PRO A 583 -12.26 -0.66 15.45
C PRO A 583 -11.99 -0.38 13.96
N TYR A 584 -13.01 0.01 13.20
CA TYR A 584 -12.91 0.34 11.77
C TYR A 584 -12.75 1.86 11.60
N SER A 585 -11.50 2.34 11.65
CA SER A 585 -11.16 3.76 11.67
C SER A 585 -9.73 4.00 11.17
N THR A 586 -9.40 5.24 10.77
CA THR A 586 -8.01 5.70 10.58
C THR A 586 -7.27 5.90 11.91
N GLU A 587 -8.00 5.98 13.02
CA GLU A 587 -7.45 6.10 14.39
C GLU A 587 -7.03 4.73 14.96
N GLY A 588 -7.60 3.63 14.44
CA GLY A 588 -7.17 2.24 14.70
C GLY A 588 -5.88 1.87 13.96
N TYR A 589 -4.84 2.71 14.06
CA TYR A 589 -3.60 2.59 13.30
C TYR A 589 -2.53 1.76 14.03
N GLY A 590 -1.58 1.25 13.24
CA GLY A 590 -0.30 0.75 13.72
C GLY A 590 0.86 1.45 13.00
N SER A 591 2.08 1.00 13.25
CA SER A 591 3.26 1.44 12.50
C SER A 591 4.38 0.40 12.54
N ILE A 592 4.98 0.12 11.38
CA ILE A 592 6.30 -0.54 11.34
C ILE A 592 7.34 0.53 11.70
N VAL A 593 7.89 0.45 12.91
CA VAL A 593 8.84 1.43 13.44
C VAL A 593 10.31 1.08 13.14
N ARG A 594 10.60 -0.19 12.83
CA ARG A 594 11.94 -0.68 12.42
C ARG A 594 11.85 -1.82 11.42
N ALA A 595 12.82 -1.92 10.53
CA ALA A 595 13.10 -3.11 9.73
C ALA A 595 14.60 -3.23 9.43
N LEU A 596 15.15 -4.45 9.48
CA LEU A 596 16.59 -4.75 9.25
C LEU A 596 16.72 -6.09 8.51
N GLY A 597 17.38 -6.13 7.35
CA GLY A 597 17.46 -7.34 6.53
C GLY A 597 18.86 -7.66 6.03
N GLY A 598 19.28 -8.91 6.20
CA GLY A 598 20.46 -9.51 5.59
C GLY A 598 20.16 -10.91 5.03
N ASN A 599 21.21 -11.66 4.67
CA ASN A 599 21.07 -12.97 4.03
C ASN A 599 20.55 -14.07 4.95
N HIS A 600 20.74 -13.97 6.27
CA HIS A 600 20.38 -15.00 7.24
C HIS A 600 19.21 -14.60 8.15
N ILE A 601 19.01 -13.31 8.41
CA ILE A 601 17.88 -12.78 9.18
C ILE A 601 17.18 -11.65 8.41
N SER A 602 15.85 -11.67 8.43
CA SER A 602 15.01 -10.52 8.07
C SER A 602 14.11 -10.15 9.24
N TYR A 603 14.21 -8.92 9.76
CA TYR A 603 13.55 -8.44 10.98
C TYR A 603 12.61 -7.25 10.73
N ALA A 604 11.47 -7.23 11.43
CA ALA A 604 10.57 -6.07 11.52
C ALA A 604 10.05 -5.86 12.96
N LEU A 605 9.77 -4.61 13.32
CA LEU A 605 9.07 -4.23 14.56
C LEU A 605 7.81 -3.43 14.24
N GLY A 606 6.65 -3.99 14.60
CA GLY A 606 5.36 -3.32 14.53
C GLY A 606 4.91 -2.83 15.91
N ASP A 607 4.48 -1.58 15.99
CA ASP A 607 3.83 -0.99 17.16
C ASP A 607 2.35 -0.73 16.83
N ALA A 608 1.46 -1.42 17.56
CA ALA A 608 0.01 -1.31 17.44
C ALA A 608 -0.65 -0.89 18.77
N SER A 609 0.12 -0.22 19.65
CA SER A 609 -0.34 0.20 20.98
C SER A 609 -1.56 1.14 20.94
N HIS A 610 -1.74 1.88 19.83
CA HIS A 610 -2.88 2.77 19.61
C HIS A 610 -4.04 2.13 18.82
N ALA A 611 -3.90 0.89 18.33
CA ALA A 611 -4.87 0.29 17.41
C ALA A 611 -6.21 -0.10 18.06
N TYR A 612 -6.29 -0.18 19.40
CA TYR A 612 -7.45 -0.69 20.15
C TYR A 612 -8.25 0.44 20.81
N CYS A 613 -8.51 1.50 20.02
CA CYS A 613 -8.99 2.80 20.49
C CYS A 613 -10.51 2.90 20.76
N GLY A 614 -11.27 1.80 20.74
CA GLY A 614 -12.69 1.81 21.10
C GLY A 614 -13.62 1.11 20.10
N ILE A 615 -14.61 1.85 19.60
CA ILE A 615 -15.61 1.40 18.63
C ILE A 615 -15.47 2.17 17.30
N SER A 616 -16.08 1.66 16.24
CA SER A 616 -16.15 2.34 14.94
C SER A 616 -17.31 3.35 14.99
N ASP A 617 -16.99 4.64 15.05
CA ASP A 617 -17.93 5.74 15.25
C ASP A 617 -18.29 6.52 13.96
N ASP A 618 -17.49 6.35 12.89
CA ASP A 618 -17.76 6.92 11.57
C ASP A 618 -19.21 6.61 11.11
N PRO A 619 -19.97 7.60 10.61
CA PRO A 619 -21.36 7.41 10.20
C PRO A 619 -21.60 6.28 9.19
N MET A 620 -20.62 5.99 8.33
CA MET A 620 -20.68 4.87 7.38
C MET A 620 -20.69 3.52 8.12
N TRP A 621 -19.75 3.31 9.04
CA TRP A 621 -19.64 2.07 9.81
C TRP A 621 -20.80 1.91 10.80
N VAL A 622 -21.20 2.98 11.49
CA VAL A 622 -22.38 2.97 12.38
C VAL A 622 -23.64 2.55 11.63
N ASN A 623 -23.85 3.07 10.41
CA ASN A 623 -24.94 2.64 9.54
C ASN A 623 -24.79 1.17 9.12
N TYR A 624 -23.61 0.71 8.69
CA TYR A 624 -23.42 -0.67 8.25
C TYR A 624 -23.60 -1.70 9.37
N PHE A 625 -23.09 -1.45 10.58
CA PHE A 625 -23.37 -2.28 11.75
C PHE A 625 -24.88 -2.36 12.04
N ALA A 626 -25.60 -1.23 11.97
CA ALA A 626 -27.05 -1.22 12.15
C ALA A 626 -27.82 -1.98 11.04
N GLN A 627 -27.38 -1.88 9.78
CA GLN A 627 -27.96 -2.62 8.64
C GLN A 627 -27.72 -4.13 8.77
N ALA A 628 -26.54 -4.55 9.24
CA ALA A 628 -26.19 -5.94 9.52
C ALA A 628 -26.82 -6.50 10.82
N GLY A 629 -27.49 -5.65 11.63
CA GLY A 629 -28.12 -6.06 12.89
C GLY A 629 -27.15 -6.29 14.05
N ILE A 630 -25.94 -5.74 13.97
CA ILE A 630 -24.84 -5.94 14.92
C ILE A 630 -24.72 -4.70 15.83
N THR A 631 -24.70 -4.90 17.14
CA THR A 631 -24.33 -3.85 18.11
C THR A 631 -22.84 -3.97 18.45
N GLN A 632 -22.09 -2.87 18.38
CA GLN A 632 -20.70 -2.84 18.86
C GLN A 632 -20.69 -2.93 20.40
N THR A 633 -20.31 -4.08 20.94
CA THR A 633 -20.21 -4.38 22.39
C THR A 633 -19.01 -5.29 22.66
N PRO A 634 -18.52 -5.39 23.91
CA PRO A 634 -17.42 -6.29 24.27
C PRO A 634 -17.69 -7.76 23.93
N ASP A 635 -18.94 -8.24 24.10
CA ASP A 635 -19.36 -9.60 23.70
C ASP A 635 -19.21 -9.82 22.18
N ASN A 636 -19.40 -8.77 21.38
CA ASN A 636 -19.17 -8.74 19.93
C ASN A 636 -17.73 -8.28 19.57
N GLY A 637 -16.83 -8.16 20.56
CA GLY A 637 -15.41 -7.80 20.41
C GLY A 637 -15.12 -6.34 20.03
N PHE A 638 -15.98 -5.39 20.41
CA PHE A 638 -15.76 -3.95 20.21
C PHE A 638 -15.91 -3.18 21.53
N GLY A 639 -15.00 -2.25 21.81
CA GLY A 639 -15.05 -1.46 23.04
C GLY A 639 -13.69 -0.85 23.41
N GLU A 640 -13.67 -0.08 24.49
CA GLU A 640 -12.43 0.43 25.08
C GLU A 640 -11.58 -0.72 25.64
N THR A 641 -10.26 -0.58 25.57
CA THR A 641 -9.30 -1.52 26.17
C THR A 641 -8.31 -0.75 27.04
N PRO A 642 -7.79 -1.32 28.14
CA PRO A 642 -6.78 -0.67 28.98
C PRO A 642 -5.35 -0.81 28.42
N LEU A 643 -5.20 -1.18 27.13
CA LEU A 643 -3.93 -1.42 26.45
C LEU A 643 -3.02 -0.18 26.50
N THR A 644 -1.77 -0.37 26.91
CA THR A 644 -0.75 0.68 26.92
C THR A 644 0.45 0.38 26.01
N ARG A 645 0.69 -0.91 25.71
CA ARG A 645 1.73 -1.33 24.75
C ARG A 645 1.32 -2.60 24.00
N TYR A 646 1.46 -2.58 22.68
CA TYR A 646 1.56 -3.79 21.85
C TYR A 646 2.67 -3.62 20.82
N ARG A 647 3.83 -4.20 21.10
CA ARG A 647 4.94 -4.30 20.15
C ARG A 647 5.15 -5.75 19.73
N ARG A 648 5.29 -5.97 18.43
CA ARG A 648 5.54 -7.27 17.83
C ARG A 648 6.82 -7.24 17.00
N HIS A 649 7.82 -7.99 17.45
CA HIS A 649 9.05 -8.28 16.72
C HIS A 649 8.82 -9.53 15.87
N VAL A 650 9.06 -9.45 14.56
CA VAL A 650 8.98 -10.59 13.63
C VAL A 650 10.36 -10.78 12.99
N LEU A 651 10.91 -11.98 13.07
CA LEU A 651 12.15 -12.38 12.40
C LEU A 651 11.90 -13.59 11.53
N MET A 652 12.23 -13.52 10.24
CA MET A 652 12.47 -14.70 9.42
C MET A 652 13.95 -15.11 9.57
N LEU A 653 14.17 -16.30 10.12
CA LEU A 653 15.47 -16.95 10.22
C LEU A 653 15.58 -17.90 9.02
N HIS A 654 16.39 -17.50 8.03
CA HIS A 654 16.40 -18.12 6.71
C HIS A 654 16.93 -19.56 6.75
N PRO A 655 16.37 -20.49 5.94
CA PRO A 655 15.31 -20.28 4.94
C PRO A 655 13.90 -20.64 5.41
N ARG A 656 13.72 -21.25 6.61
CA ARG A 656 12.49 -22.02 6.94
C ARG A 656 11.87 -21.79 8.33
N THR A 657 12.34 -20.82 9.10
CA THR A 657 11.87 -20.57 10.48
C THR A 657 11.42 -19.13 10.66
N VAL A 658 10.26 -18.92 11.27
CA VAL A 658 9.79 -17.60 11.73
C VAL A 658 9.81 -17.56 13.25
N LEU A 659 10.32 -16.48 13.80
CA LEU A 659 10.41 -16.18 15.23
C LEU A 659 9.60 -14.90 15.50
N ILE A 660 8.66 -14.96 16.43
CA ILE A 660 7.84 -13.81 16.84
C ILE A 660 8.06 -13.56 18.34
N TYR A 661 8.30 -12.32 18.73
CA TYR A 661 8.40 -11.89 20.13
C TYR A 661 7.45 -10.72 20.38
N ASP A 662 6.47 -10.95 21.27
CA ASP A 662 5.42 -9.99 21.59
C ASP A 662 5.68 -9.33 22.96
N GLU A 663 5.54 -8.01 23.00
CA GLU A 663 5.56 -7.19 24.21
C GLU A 663 4.17 -6.59 24.44
N LEU A 664 3.50 -7.00 25.52
CA LEU A 664 2.12 -6.64 25.81
C LEU A 664 2.00 -6.04 27.21
N GLU A 665 1.48 -4.82 27.32
CA GLU A 665 1.28 -4.11 28.58
C GLU A 665 -0.10 -3.41 28.57
N ALA A 666 -0.77 -3.40 29.72
CA ALA A 666 -2.04 -2.75 29.97
C ALA A 666 -2.04 -2.11 31.37
N SER A 667 -2.87 -1.09 31.55
CA SER A 667 -2.98 -0.32 32.81
C SER A 667 -3.70 -1.07 33.95
N GLU A 668 -4.36 -2.18 33.65
CA GLU A 668 -4.95 -3.11 34.62
C GLU A 668 -4.88 -4.57 34.10
N PRO A 669 -5.09 -5.61 34.94
CA PRO A 669 -5.03 -7.00 34.50
C PRO A 669 -6.12 -7.35 33.48
N VAL A 670 -5.72 -7.95 32.36
CA VAL A 670 -6.61 -8.37 31.26
C VAL A 670 -6.40 -9.84 30.90
N ARG A 671 -7.29 -10.37 30.06
CA ARG A 671 -7.02 -11.57 29.25
C ARG A 671 -6.34 -11.16 27.94
N TRP A 672 -5.23 -11.82 27.63
CA TRP A 672 -4.54 -11.72 26.34
C TRP A 672 -4.91 -12.94 25.50
N ASP A 673 -5.50 -12.74 24.32
CA ASP A 673 -5.87 -13.81 23.40
C ASP A 673 -4.96 -13.76 22.17
N TRP A 674 -4.00 -14.69 22.08
CA TRP A 674 -3.08 -14.80 20.93
C TRP A 674 -3.68 -15.69 19.84
N LEU A 675 -3.78 -15.16 18.61
CA LEU A 675 -4.54 -15.77 17.52
C LEU A 675 -3.66 -16.35 16.42
N LEU A 676 -4.06 -17.53 15.93
CA LEU A 676 -3.48 -18.16 14.74
C LEU A 676 -4.56 -18.84 13.91
N HIS A 677 -4.51 -18.66 12.60
CA HIS A 677 -5.52 -19.16 11.66
C HIS A 677 -4.87 -19.98 10.55
N SER A 678 -5.50 -21.08 10.14
CA SER A 678 -5.00 -21.98 9.09
C SER A 678 -6.15 -22.55 8.25
N PRO A 679 -5.95 -22.86 6.95
CA PRO A 679 -6.96 -23.58 6.16
C PRO A 679 -7.24 -25.00 6.68
N VAL A 680 -6.29 -25.60 7.44
CA VAL A 680 -6.38 -26.98 7.95
C VAL A 680 -6.40 -27.03 9.47
N ARG A 681 -6.89 -28.15 10.02
CA ARG A 681 -7.02 -28.35 11.47
C ARG A 681 -5.66 -28.43 12.16
N PHE A 682 -5.53 -27.77 13.32
CA PHE A 682 -4.37 -27.94 14.19
C PHE A 682 -4.42 -29.30 14.91
N ASP A 683 -3.33 -30.05 14.87
CA ASP A 683 -3.05 -31.05 15.91
C ASP A 683 -2.32 -30.36 17.08
N ILE A 684 -2.71 -30.70 18.31
CA ILE A 684 -2.32 -29.96 19.51
C ILE A 684 -1.79 -30.94 20.56
N ASN A 685 -0.50 -30.84 20.87
CA ASN A 685 0.09 -31.50 22.04
C ASN A 685 0.15 -30.49 23.20
N GLU A 686 -0.93 -30.41 23.96
CA GLU A 686 -1.09 -29.54 25.14
C GLU A 686 0.09 -29.67 26.13
N ALA A 687 0.60 -30.90 26.33
CA ALA A 687 1.65 -31.20 27.30
C ALA A 687 3.05 -30.69 26.91
N GLU A 688 3.29 -30.44 25.62
CA GLU A 688 4.54 -29.88 25.09
C GLU A 688 4.35 -28.46 24.50
N GLN A 689 3.12 -27.94 24.50
CA GLN A 689 2.72 -26.68 23.84
C GLN A 689 3.11 -26.64 22.35
N VAL A 690 3.07 -27.81 21.69
CA VAL A 690 3.35 -27.98 20.26
C VAL A 690 2.05 -27.99 19.48
N LEU A 691 1.98 -27.12 18.48
CA LEU A 691 0.90 -27.05 17.49
C LEU A 691 1.45 -27.51 16.15
N SER A 692 0.68 -28.24 15.35
CA SER A 692 1.07 -28.55 13.97
C SER A 692 -0.10 -28.53 13.00
N THR A 693 0.21 -28.17 11.76
CA THR A 693 -0.72 -28.17 10.61
C THR A 693 0.00 -28.78 9.42
N ALA A 694 -0.70 -29.57 8.61
CA ALA A 694 -0.11 -30.28 7.47
C ALA A 694 -0.96 -30.10 6.21
N ASP A 695 -0.30 -29.76 5.11
CA ASP A 695 -0.88 -29.80 3.78
C ASP A 695 -0.44 -31.09 3.07
N GLU A 696 -1.36 -32.06 3.01
CA GLU A 696 -1.13 -33.34 2.34
C GLU A 696 -1.16 -33.25 0.81
N ALA A 697 -1.67 -32.15 0.23
CA ALA A 697 -1.75 -31.97 -1.22
C ALA A 697 -0.44 -31.41 -1.79
N ASP A 698 0.08 -30.35 -1.19
CA ASP A 698 1.29 -29.64 -1.63
C ASP A 698 2.56 -30.08 -0.87
N GLY A 699 2.40 -31.00 0.08
CA GLY A 699 3.48 -31.82 0.63
C GLY A 699 4.38 -31.07 1.60
N PHE A 700 3.78 -30.31 2.52
CA PHE A 700 4.49 -29.60 3.59
C PHE A 700 3.72 -29.65 4.91
N TYR A 701 4.39 -29.28 6.00
CA TYR A 701 3.76 -29.08 7.29
C TYR A 701 4.47 -27.98 8.08
N ALA A 702 3.75 -27.37 9.01
CA ALA A 702 4.27 -26.40 9.96
C ALA A 702 4.19 -26.95 11.38
N VAL A 703 5.21 -26.64 12.18
CA VAL A 703 5.28 -26.92 13.62
C VAL A 703 5.53 -25.61 14.34
N THR A 704 4.59 -25.25 15.21
CA THR A 704 4.59 -24.01 15.97
C THR A 704 4.69 -24.32 17.46
N GLN A 705 5.58 -23.63 18.18
CA GLN A 705 5.67 -23.67 19.64
C GLN A 705 5.58 -22.27 20.20
N LEU A 706 4.70 -22.09 21.18
CA LEU A 706 4.42 -20.83 21.86
C LEU A 706 4.92 -20.91 23.30
N PHE A 707 5.67 -19.90 23.74
CA PHE A 707 6.25 -19.83 25.08
C PHE A 707 5.89 -18.51 25.75
N GLY A 708 5.41 -18.57 26.99
CA GLY A 708 5.22 -17.41 27.86
C GLY A 708 5.86 -17.60 29.23
N SER A 709 5.63 -16.62 30.11
CA SER A 709 5.92 -16.70 31.55
C SER A 709 4.73 -17.16 32.41
N SER A 710 3.55 -17.31 31.81
CA SER A 710 2.33 -17.86 32.42
C SER A 710 1.88 -19.13 31.70
N GLU A 711 1.02 -19.91 32.34
CA GLU A 711 0.25 -20.97 31.66
C GLU A 711 -0.72 -20.34 30.64
N MET A 712 -1.03 -21.09 29.57
CA MET A 712 -1.89 -20.66 28.46
C MET A 712 -2.96 -21.72 28.21
N ASP A 713 -4.22 -21.31 28.13
CA ASP A 713 -5.31 -22.18 27.67
C ASP A 713 -5.36 -22.13 26.13
N ILE A 714 -5.23 -23.28 25.47
CA ILE A 714 -5.19 -23.35 24.00
C ILE A 714 -6.46 -24.03 23.49
N THR A 715 -7.25 -23.26 22.74
CA THR A 715 -8.51 -23.71 22.15
C THR A 715 -8.48 -23.56 20.63
N GLN A 716 -9.29 -24.34 19.92
CA GLN A 716 -9.50 -24.16 18.48
C GLN A 716 -10.96 -24.42 18.07
N THR A 717 -11.40 -23.76 17.01
CA THR A 717 -12.74 -23.91 16.40
C THR A 717 -12.63 -23.79 14.88
N ASP A 718 -13.52 -24.46 14.14
CA ASP A 718 -13.68 -24.28 12.69
C ASP A 718 -14.80 -23.27 12.34
N GLN A 719 -15.47 -22.72 13.36
CA GLN A 719 -16.63 -21.85 13.17
C GLN A 719 -16.24 -20.38 13.21
N PHE A 720 -16.55 -19.67 12.11
CA PHE A 720 -16.58 -18.20 12.07
C PHE A 720 -17.58 -17.62 13.10
N ALA A 721 -17.32 -16.43 13.62
CA ALA A 721 -18.25 -15.74 14.52
C ALA A 721 -19.57 -15.35 13.83
N VAL A 722 -19.51 -15.06 12.53
CA VAL A 722 -20.67 -15.06 11.61
C VAL A 722 -20.22 -15.80 10.33
N PRO A 723 -20.95 -16.83 9.86
CA PRO A 723 -20.58 -17.56 8.64
C PRO A 723 -20.83 -16.71 7.38
N PRO A 724 -20.13 -17.00 6.26
CA PRO A 724 -20.32 -16.29 5.00
C PRO A 724 -21.76 -16.39 4.49
N ALA A 725 -22.27 -15.30 3.90
CA ALA A 725 -23.65 -15.18 3.44
C ALA A 725 -23.99 -16.20 2.33
N THR A 726 -23.02 -16.49 1.47
CA THR A 726 -23.02 -17.64 0.56
C THR A 726 -22.07 -18.69 1.10
N GLY A 727 -22.59 -19.84 1.55
CA GLY A 727 -21.78 -21.00 1.96
C GLY A 727 -21.71 -22.05 0.86
N GLY A 728 -20.69 -22.91 0.90
CA GLY A 728 -20.53 -24.02 -0.05
C GLY A 728 -19.13 -24.64 0.02
N ALA A 729 -18.82 -25.52 -0.95
CA ALA A 729 -17.46 -26.06 -1.09
C ALA A 729 -16.42 -25.01 -1.52
N GLU A 730 -16.87 -23.87 -2.05
CA GLU A 730 -16.07 -22.69 -2.41
C GLU A 730 -15.73 -21.82 -1.18
N TYR A 731 -16.51 -21.96 -0.09
CA TYR A 731 -16.37 -21.20 1.16
C TYR A 731 -16.36 -22.16 2.37
N PRO A 732 -15.38 -23.07 2.48
CA PRO A 732 -15.29 -24.01 3.59
C PRO A 732 -15.01 -23.31 4.92
N ASN A 733 -15.32 -23.98 6.02
CA ASN A 733 -14.87 -23.56 7.35
C ASN A 733 -13.33 -23.58 7.42
N GLN A 734 -12.77 -22.57 8.09
CA GLN A 734 -11.32 -22.40 8.32
C GLN A 734 -11.03 -22.54 9.82
N TRP A 735 -9.80 -22.89 10.20
CA TRP A 735 -9.48 -23.18 11.59
C TRP A 735 -8.90 -21.97 12.31
N HIS A 736 -9.50 -21.64 13.45
CA HIS A 736 -9.13 -20.54 14.32
C HIS A 736 -8.62 -21.12 15.64
N LEU A 737 -7.37 -20.81 16.00
CA LEU A 737 -6.76 -21.18 17.28
C LEU A 737 -6.56 -19.91 18.13
N THR A 738 -6.85 -20.04 19.42
CA THR A 738 -6.63 -19.01 20.43
C THR A 738 -5.83 -19.60 21.58
N ALA A 739 -4.71 -18.95 21.93
CA ALA A 739 -3.97 -19.20 23.17
C ALA A 739 -4.21 -18.04 24.13
N SER A 740 -4.93 -18.30 25.23
CA SER A 740 -5.36 -17.27 26.19
C SER A 740 -4.51 -17.27 27.47
N THR A 741 -4.08 -16.09 27.91
CA THR A 741 -3.51 -15.86 29.25
C THR A 741 -4.39 -14.89 30.03
N ASP A 742 -5.03 -15.38 31.10
CA ASP A 742 -5.94 -14.60 31.95
C ASP A 742 -5.23 -13.77 33.03
N ASN A 743 -5.86 -12.65 33.41
CA ASN A 743 -5.55 -11.85 34.60
C ASN A 743 -4.06 -11.40 34.68
N GLN A 744 -3.48 -10.94 33.57
CA GLN A 744 -2.14 -10.36 33.55
C GLN A 744 -2.16 -8.90 33.05
N PRO A 745 -1.58 -7.93 33.79
CA PRO A 745 -1.46 -6.55 33.29
C PRO A 745 -0.34 -6.41 32.26
N ALA A 746 0.63 -7.33 32.23
CA ALA A 746 1.64 -7.39 31.18
C ALA A 746 2.06 -8.85 30.95
N THR A 747 2.39 -9.19 29.71
CA THR A 747 2.89 -10.51 29.32
C THR A 747 3.86 -10.39 28.15
N ARG A 748 4.63 -11.45 27.91
CA ARG A 748 5.48 -11.59 26.72
C ARG A 748 5.38 -12.99 26.18
N TYR A 749 5.34 -13.10 24.86
CA TYR A 749 5.33 -14.38 24.15
C TYR A 749 6.55 -14.50 23.25
N LEU A 750 7.10 -15.71 23.15
CA LEU A 750 8.03 -16.12 22.10
C LEU A 750 7.38 -17.24 21.30
N THR A 751 7.24 -17.06 20.00
CA THR A 751 6.70 -18.09 19.08
C THR A 751 7.79 -18.52 18.11
N LEU A 752 8.02 -19.82 17.96
CA LEU A 752 8.82 -20.38 16.88
C LEU A 752 7.93 -21.20 15.96
N ILE A 753 7.86 -20.79 14.69
CA ILE A 753 7.18 -21.48 13.60
C ILE A 753 8.26 -22.07 12.69
N GLN A 754 8.22 -23.38 12.45
CA GLN A 754 9.10 -24.07 11.52
C GLN A 754 8.26 -24.69 10.41
N VAL A 755 8.54 -24.37 9.15
CA VAL A 755 7.91 -25.04 8.01
C VAL A 755 8.89 -26.06 7.43
N CYS A 756 8.39 -27.23 7.06
CA CYS A 756 9.18 -28.40 6.65
C CYS A 756 8.50 -29.10 5.47
N GLU A 757 9.29 -29.67 4.55
CA GLU A 757 8.74 -30.54 3.51
C GLU A 757 8.31 -31.90 4.06
N ALA A 758 7.36 -32.56 3.39
CA ALA A 758 6.92 -33.91 3.73
C ALA A 758 8.10 -34.91 3.69
N GLY A 759 8.53 -35.38 4.86
CA GLY A 759 9.67 -36.29 5.04
C GLY A 759 10.92 -35.64 5.64
N GLU A 760 10.97 -34.31 5.76
CA GLU A 760 11.88 -33.63 6.68
C GLU A 760 11.41 -33.78 8.13
N SER A 761 12.24 -33.32 9.07
CA SER A 761 11.90 -33.15 10.49
C SER A 761 12.10 -31.69 10.92
N PRO A 762 11.27 -31.17 11.86
CA PRO A 762 11.55 -29.89 12.49
C PRO A 762 12.78 -30.02 13.39
N TYR A 763 13.45 -28.90 13.65
CA TYR A 763 14.46 -28.86 14.70
C TYR A 763 13.79 -29.00 16.07
N ILE A 764 14.34 -29.86 16.92
CA ILE A 764 13.90 -30.01 18.31
C ILE A 764 14.30 -28.74 19.07
N ILE A 765 13.32 -27.92 19.42
CA ILE A 765 13.53 -26.76 20.28
C ILE A 765 13.86 -27.25 21.69
N ARG A 766 14.95 -26.76 22.27
CA ARG A 766 15.29 -27.01 23.69
C ARG A 766 15.39 -25.69 24.43
N ARG A 767 14.63 -25.57 25.52
CA ARG A 767 14.60 -24.43 26.43
C ARG A 767 15.45 -24.70 27.67
N ASP A 768 16.28 -23.73 28.06
CA ASP A 768 16.96 -23.66 29.35
C ASP A 768 16.81 -22.22 29.89
N GLY A 769 15.90 -22.04 30.84
CA GLY A 769 15.47 -20.71 31.31
C GLY A 769 14.85 -19.86 30.19
N ASP A 770 15.50 -18.74 29.87
CA ASP A 770 15.14 -17.82 28.78
C ASP A 770 15.94 -18.06 27.48
N THR A 771 16.77 -19.12 27.46
CA THR A 771 17.55 -19.53 26.29
C THR A 771 16.87 -20.67 25.55
N PHE A 772 16.78 -20.58 24.23
CA PHE A 772 16.15 -21.55 23.34
C PHE A 772 17.16 -21.92 22.24
N THR A 773 17.27 -23.19 21.91
CA THR A 773 18.11 -23.67 20.78
C THR A 773 17.22 -24.35 19.74
N CYS A 774 17.36 -23.94 18.46
CA CYS A 774 16.52 -24.38 17.35
C CYS A 774 17.38 -24.53 16.09
N GLY A 775 17.81 -25.76 15.79
CA GLY A 775 18.81 -26.02 14.75
C GLY A 775 20.14 -25.39 15.15
N ASP A 776 20.77 -24.69 14.20
CA ASP A 776 22.01 -23.93 14.39
C ASP A 776 21.78 -22.52 14.96
N TRP A 777 20.57 -22.22 15.47
CA TRP A 777 20.24 -20.96 16.14
C TRP A 777 20.15 -21.10 17.67
N THR A 778 20.71 -20.12 18.38
CA THR A 778 20.35 -19.79 19.76
C THR A 778 19.49 -18.53 19.77
N VAL A 779 18.39 -18.54 20.51
CA VAL A 779 17.54 -17.39 20.82
C VAL A 779 17.54 -17.19 22.33
N GLU A 780 17.84 -15.98 22.80
CA GLU A 780 17.72 -15.58 24.20
C GLU A 780 16.60 -14.54 24.29
N ALA A 781 15.50 -14.87 24.98
CA ALA A 781 14.30 -14.02 25.01
C ALA A 781 13.75 -13.87 26.43
N CYS A 782 13.69 -12.63 26.92
CA CYS A 782 13.16 -12.37 28.26
C CYS A 782 11.62 -12.46 28.26
N LEU A 783 11.08 -13.50 28.89
CA LEU A 783 9.63 -13.75 28.96
C LEU A 783 8.96 -13.18 30.22
N ASN A 784 9.72 -12.80 31.25
CA ASN A 784 9.17 -12.13 32.43
C ASN A 784 8.90 -10.65 32.12
N ALA A 785 7.63 -10.25 32.09
CA ALA A 785 7.24 -8.87 31.82
C ALA A 785 7.69 -7.86 32.91
N SER A 786 8.15 -8.32 34.08
CA SER A 786 8.70 -7.46 35.14
C SER A 786 10.16 -7.03 34.93
N ASP A 787 10.90 -7.72 34.05
CA ASP A 787 12.29 -7.40 33.70
C ASP A 787 12.34 -6.62 32.37
N SER A 788 13.45 -5.91 32.08
CA SER A 788 13.61 -5.22 30.78
C SER A 788 13.49 -6.18 29.59
N PRO A 789 12.84 -5.79 28.48
CA PRO A 789 12.70 -6.64 27.31
C PRO A 789 14.04 -6.87 26.63
N ARG A 790 14.28 -8.11 26.20
CA ARG A 790 15.52 -8.53 25.56
C ARG A 790 15.25 -9.66 24.58
N LEU A 791 15.77 -9.52 23.36
CA LEU A 791 15.75 -10.57 22.34
C LEU A 791 17.11 -10.58 21.61
N VAL A 792 17.86 -11.67 21.77
CA VAL A 792 19.13 -11.89 21.07
C VAL A 792 19.01 -13.17 20.25
N VAL A 793 19.46 -13.16 19.00
CA VAL A 793 19.51 -14.34 18.13
C VAL A 793 20.91 -14.49 17.57
N ARG A 794 21.48 -15.69 17.65
CA ARG A 794 22.86 -15.99 17.22
C ARG A 794 22.89 -17.28 16.41
N HIS A 795 23.60 -17.27 15.29
CA HIS A 795 23.93 -18.51 14.57
C HIS A 795 25.14 -19.22 15.21
N HIS A 796 25.24 -20.54 15.08
CA HIS A 796 26.31 -21.34 15.70
C HIS A 796 27.57 -21.44 14.85
N THR A 797 27.46 -21.35 13.52
CA THR A 797 28.59 -21.49 12.58
C THR A 797 28.97 -20.20 11.86
N GLU A 798 28.01 -19.31 11.66
CA GLU A 798 28.19 -18.03 10.95
C GLU A 798 28.20 -16.89 11.96
N PRO A 799 28.92 -15.77 11.69
CA PRO A 799 29.00 -14.65 12.61
C PRO A 799 27.73 -13.77 12.60
N VAL A 800 26.53 -14.37 12.54
CA VAL A 800 25.25 -13.66 12.48
C VAL A 800 24.71 -13.40 13.88
N VAL A 801 24.34 -12.14 14.16
CA VAL A 801 23.79 -11.70 15.46
C VAL A 801 22.68 -10.67 15.28
N PHE A 802 21.45 -11.01 15.67
CA PHE A 802 20.43 -10.01 16.01
C PHE A 802 20.46 -9.72 17.51
N SER A 803 20.24 -8.46 17.92
CA SER A 803 20.20 -8.08 19.33
C SER A 803 19.34 -6.85 19.62
N TYR A 804 18.32 -7.02 20.47
CA TYR A 804 17.45 -5.98 21.03
C TYR A 804 17.47 -6.04 22.57
N GLY A 805 17.45 -4.87 23.21
CA GLY A 805 17.55 -4.69 24.67
C GLY A 805 18.91 -4.10 25.11
N GLU A 806 18.97 -3.62 26.36
CA GLU A 806 20.04 -2.78 26.91
C GLU A 806 21.48 -3.33 26.72
N GLU A 807 21.64 -4.65 26.71
CA GLU A 807 22.94 -5.30 26.60
C GLU A 807 23.57 -5.13 25.21
N SER A 808 24.84 -4.71 25.20
CA SER A 808 25.66 -4.55 23.98
C SER A 808 26.14 -5.91 23.46
N PRO A 809 25.86 -6.28 22.20
CA PRO A 809 26.22 -7.60 21.68
C PRO A 809 27.72 -7.75 21.43
N VAL A 810 28.25 -8.96 21.66
CA VAL A 810 29.57 -9.36 21.14
C VAL A 810 29.44 -9.78 19.67
N ILE A 811 30.32 -9.23 18.84
CA ILE A 811 30.48 -9.46 17.39
C ILE A 811 31.97 -9.75 17.15
N ASP A 812 32.31 -10.85 16.47
CA ASP A 812 33.69 -11.31 16.23
C ASP A 812 34.62 -11.32 17.47
N GLY A 813 34.04 -11.58 18.65
CA GLY A 813 34.74 -11.59 19.93
C GLY A 813 35.01 -10.20 20.53
N VAL A 814 34.52 -9.13 19.90
CA VAL A 814 34.61 -7.73 20.36
C VAL A 814 33.21 -7.24 20.78
N PRO A 815 33.05 -6.58 21.95
CA PRO A 815 31.80 -5.91 22.28
C PRO A 815 31.53 -4.74 21.33
N TYR A 816 30.40 -4.75 20.62
CA TYR A 816 29.91 -3.61 19.86
C TYR A 816 29.11 -2.70 20.80
N LEU A 817 29.55 -1.44 20.95
CA LEU A 817 28.84 -0.45 21.75
C LEU A 817 27.66 0.11 20.93
N ARG A 818 26.43 -0.10 21.42
CA ARG A 818 25.20 0.45 20.83
C ARG A 818 25.23 1.98 20.75
N GLN A 819 24.54 2.52 19.76
CA GLN A 819 24.23 3.95 19.63
C GLN A 819 23.07 4.38 20.53
N ASP A 820 22.11 3.49 20.80
CA ASP A 820 21.00 3.70 21.75
C ASP A 820 20.71 2.38 22.50
N ALA A 821 20.41 2.46 23.80
CA ALA A 821 20.20 1.28 24.65
C ALA A 821 18.99 0.42 24.24
N ASN A 822 17.99 1.03 23.59
CA ASN A 822 16.78 0.36 23.09
C ASN A 822 16.84 0.09 21.59
N SER A 823 18.01 0.18 20.94
CA SER A 823 18.16 -0.10 19.51
C SER A 823 17.90 -1.57 19.16
N SER A 824 17.48 -1.81 17.91
CA SER A 824 17.56 -3.13 17.30
C SER A 824 18.83 -3.16 16.46
N LEU A 825 19.66 -4.18 16.67
CA LEU A 825 20.89 -4.38 15.92
C LEU A 825 20.81 -5.69 15.14
N LEU A 826 21.28 -5.67 13.89
CA LEU A 826 21.55 -6.85 13.09
C LEU A 826 22.98 -6.79 12.54
N TYR A 827 23.78 -7.79 12.86
CA TYR A 827 25.04 -8.09 12.20
C TYR A 827 24.82 -9.34 11.32
N ASP A 828 24.88 -9.17 10.02
CA ASP A 828 24.59 -10.18 9.00
C ASP A 828 25.31 -9.81 7.69
N GLU A 829 25.38 -10.75 6.75
CA GLU A 829 25.85 -10.52 5.39
C GLU A 829 24.82 -9.73 4.57
N THR A 830 25.29 -8.73 3.82
CA THR A 830 24.54 -8.04 2.76
C THR A 830 25.51 -7.79 1.61
N ASP A 831 25.07 -7.99 0.36
CA ASP A 831 25.89 -7.75 -0.85
C ASP A 831 27.26 -8.45 -0.87
N GLY A 832 27.44 -9.51 -0.06
CA GLY A 832 28.67 -10.28 0.09
C GLY A 832 29.65 -9.79 1.17
N GLU A 833 29.27 -8.80 1.99
CA GLU A 833 30.05 -8.33 3.15
C GLU A 833 29.22 -8.37 4.44
N TYR A 834 29.84 -8.76 5.56
CA TYR A 834 29.20 -8.74 6.88
C TYR A 834 29.25 -7.34 7.49
N GLN A 835 28.07 -6.75 7.76
CA GLN A 835 27.94 -5.37 8.24
C GLN A 835 26.97 -5.25 9.41
N VAL A 836 27.19 -4.23 10.26
CA VAL A 836 26.30 -3.90 11.37
C VAL A 836 25.28 -2.86 10.93
N MET A 837 24.00 -3.21 11.00
CA MET A 837 22.88 -2.29 10.89
C MET A 837 22.27 -2.10 12.27
N GLU A 838 22.11 -0.86 12.71
CA GLU A 838 21.51 -0.52 14.00
C GLU A 838 20.43 0.55 13.82
N MET A 839 19.28 0.37 14.48
CA MET A 839 18.10 1.21 14.26
C MET A 839 17.27 1.42 15.53
N THR A 840 16.87 2.67 15.76
CA THR A 840 15.85 3.11 16.74
C THR A 840 14.49 3.31 16.06
N ASP A 841 13.43 3.59 16.82
CA ASP A 841 12.08 3.77 16.26
C ASP A 841 12.03 4.95 15.28
N ARG A 842 11.68 4.70 14.02
CA ARG A 842 11.34 5.75 13.05
C ARG A 842 9.92 6.22 13.31
N ALA A 843 9.74 7.52 13.55
CA ALA A 843 8.43 8.17 13.49
C ALA A 843 7.87 8.10 12.06
N PRO A 844 6.64 7.57 11.85
CA PRO A 844 6.03 7.54 10.52
C PRO A 844 5.68 8.95 10.01
N ILE A 845 5.59 9.11 8.68
CA ILE A 845 5.15 10.37 8.09
C ILE A 845 3.65 10.55 8.36
N ALA A 846 3.30 11.67 8.99
CA ALA A 846 1.91 12.05 9.26
C ALA A 846 1.48 13.17 8.31
N THR A 847 0.27 13.05 7.74
CA THR A 847 -0.33 14.11 6.91
C THR A 847 -1.28 15.00 7.74
N ARG A 848 -1.97 14.42 8.74
CA ARG A 848 -2.81 15.12 9.73
C ARG A 848 -1.98 16.02 10.65
N LYS A 849 -1.13 15.39 11.48
CA LYS A 849 -0.52 15.93 12.72
C LYS A 849 -0.38 17.44 12.78
N GLY A 850 -0.97 18.04 13.81
CA GLY A 850 -0.65 19.36 14.34
C GLY A 850 -0.53 19.29 15.87
N PHE A 851 0.12 20.29 16.45
CA PHE A 851 0.17 20.57 17.89
C PHE A 851 -0.01 22.08 18.09
#